data_AF-A0A9X7WG15-F1
#
_entry.id   AF-A0A9X7WG15-F1
#
_cell.length_a   1.000
_cell.length_b   1.000
_cell.length_c   1.000
_cell.angle_alpha   90.00
_cell.angle_beta   90.00
_cell.angle_gamma   90.00
#
_symmetry.space_group_name_H-M   'P 1'
#
loop_
_entity.id
_entity.type
_entity.pdbx_description
1 polymer ?
#
loop_
_entity_poly.entity_id
_entity_poly.type
_entity_poly.pdbx_seq_one_letter_code
_entity_poly.pdbx_strand_id
1 'polypeptide(L)'
;MGAFLAFGMVPLSVAPPTQADEFDWIVDLFDSSAWLAAGPADAGTFDWTTMLDQWFYEPIHASLEGWINSDFGELVNGWINTSAGQFLIGDGTDGTEANPDGGNGGLWFGDGGDGWDSTTAGVAGGAGGNAAGWLGNGGAGGDGGAGADGGDGGAGGLWMGSGGNGGNGGAATDAVANGGNGGNGGDASAWFFGNGGDGGLGAAGATGVAGTYANGGDGNGTGGGNGGNGGNGGRSSFMFGNGGSGGNAGDAGAGGNGATGTADHVNGGNGGNGGWNGGSAGAGGGRGSSIYTSPMYGHAGQAGMAGDGGDGGAGGNAYQDATGHYLGNGGDGSYGGDAGTGEGANGGNGGTGGTGLNGGNGGDGGGSWNYGTGNGGNGGNGGDATAGQAGNGGEGGATLGGASGHGGDGGNGATDDADVKTIGGNGGSGGFIGGKLPGGAGGNGGTGTYAGGNGGAGGDGGGNGGNGGTSTGWNDGAGTIWSRGGNGGDGGAGIIGYAPVAGGAGGVGGAGGDGATGTGVVSAGGNGGNGGSGGGTAGGNTAGNGGSGGSGGSGTASGGNGGAGGAGGTASVPLTGGEGGIAGNGGAGGAGGDSGGVTLHADNPYGLGPSHAGNGGDGGVGGTGTIGASGNGGAGGNGGNAHGTVNAGSGGNGGAGGTGADGAPAASPAHGPGGDGRDGGTAGNGGQGGTGGTAVSGNGGTGGAGGAGGTGGAGSKGGNGGTDAGGNTLPGGSGGDGGTGGNGAAGGAGGTSANGTNGAHGAAGAAGAGGAGGAAGNGTPPGQPGTNGGSGQPG
;
A
#
# COMPACT_ATOMS: atom_id res chain seq x y z
N MET A 1 -25.18 -37.87 -47.14
CA MET A 1 -26.64 -37.96 -46.92
C MET A 1 -27.11 -36.57 -46.51
N GLY A 2 -27.85 -35.77 -47.26
CA GLY A 2 -28.40 -35.92 -48.61
C GLY A 2 -29.61 -34.98 -48.77
N ALA A 3 -29.67 -34.25 -49.89
CA ALA A 3 -30.88 -34.03 -50.73
C ALA A 3 -32.15 -33.34 -50.12
N PHE A 4 -32.90 -32.45 -50.80
CA PHE A 4 -32.80 -31.75 -52.10
C PHE A 4 -34.05 -30.83 -52.29
N LEU A 5 -34.00 -29.85 -53.22
CA LEU A 5 -35.15 -29.28 -54.01
C LEU A 5 -36.21 -28.40 -53.28
N ALA A 6 -36.89 -27.40 -53.91
CA ALA A 6 -36.74 -26.79 -55.25
C ALA A 6 -37.51 -25.45 -55.44
N PHE A 7 -36.91 -24.54 -56.23
CA PHE A 7 -37.45 -23.66 -57.30
C PHE A 7 -38.87 -23.02 -57.26
N GLY A 8 -38.91 -21.73 -57.65
CA GLY A 8 -40.08 -21.05 -58.24
C GLY A 8 -39.71 -19.75 -59.01
N MET A 9 -40.15 -19.61 -60.27
CA MET A 9 -39.77 -18.53 -61.22
C MET A 9 -40.69 -18.54 -62.48
N VAL A 10 -40.82 -17.51 -63.34
CA VAL A 10 -40.17 -16.17 -63.38
C VAL A 10 -41.16 -14.96 -63.50
N PRO A 11 -41.82 -14.63 -64.64
CA PRO A 11 -41.67 -13.24 -65.13
C PRO A 11 -42.95 -12.46 -65.47
N LEU A 12 -42.90 -11.11 -65.44
CA LEU A 12 -42.83 -10.22 -66.63
C LEU A 12 -42.90 -8.71 -66.26
N SER A 13 -42.01 -7.91 -66.89
CA SER A 13 -42.12 -6.47 -67.28
C SER A 13 -43.12 -5.50 -66.59
N VAL A 14 -42.62 -4.33 -66.17
CA VAL A 14 -42.85 -3.00 -66.82
C VAL A 14 -42.10 -1.90 -66.03
N ALA A 15 -41.39 -1.01 -66.74
CA ALA A 15 -41.02 0.34 -66.27
C ALA A 15 -41.97 1.33 -66.95
N PRO A 16 -42.47 2.41 -66.30
CA PRO A 16 -41.65 3.60 -65.95
C PRO A 16 -42.14 4.28 -64.62
N PRO A 17 -41.75 5.53 -64.26
CA PRO A 17 -40.81 6.46 -64.89
C PRO A 17 -39.68 6.98 -63.98
N THR A 18 -38.69 7.59 -64.65
CA THR A 18 -37.86 8.64 -64.08
C THR A 18 -38.71 9.83 -63.63
N GLN A 19 -38.71 10.13 -62.34
CA GLN A 19 -38.84 11.49 -61.80
C GLN A 19 -37.48 11.81 -61.18
N ALA A 20 -36.96 13.01 -61.40
CA ALA A 20 -35.68 13.44 -60.85
C ALA A 20 -35.94 14.30 -59.61
N ASP A 21 -35.49 13.85 -58.45
CA ASP A 21 -35.49 14.62 -57.20
C ASP A 21 -34.10 14.51 -56.56
N GLU A 22 -33.09 15.06 -57.26
CA GLU A 22 -31.67 15.09 -56.87
C GLU A 22 -31.37 15.91 -55.59
N PHE A 23 -32.42 16.44 -54.95
CA PHE A 23 -32.39 17.29 -53.76
C PHE A 23 -33.35 16.84 -52.64
N ASP A 24 -34.03 15.69 -52.76
CA ASP A 24 -35.01 15.23 -51.77
C ASP A 24 -34.37 14.99 -50.38
N TRP A 25 -33.13 14.47 -50.38
CA TRP A 25 -32.32 14.26 -49.17
C TRP A 25 -32.01 15.56 -48.40
N ILE A 26 -31.96 16.71 -49.08
CA ILE A 26 -31.80 18.03 -48.45
C ILE A 26 -33.11 18.50 -47.82
N VAL A 27 -34.28 18.04 -48.29
CA VAL A 27 -35.59 18.37 -47.70
C VAL A 27 -35.87 17.49 -46.48
N ASP A 28 -35.63 16.19 -46.57
CA ASP A 28 -35.75 15.24 -45.44
C ASP A 28 -34.80 15.61 -44.27
N LEU A 29 -33.60 16.14 -44.57
CA LEU A 29 -32.65 16.63 -43.56
C LEU A 29 -33.20 17.79 -42.70
N PHE A 30 -34.22 18.51 -43.17
CA PHE A 30 -34.89 19.59 -42.42
C PHE A 30 -36.33 19.25 -41.97
N ASP A 31 -36.82 18.02 -42.17
CA ASP A 31 -38.14 17.63 -41.66
C ASP A 31 -38.10 17.29 -40.16
N SER A 32 -38.39 18.31 -39.35
CA SER A 32 -38.56 18.22 -37.89
C SER A 32 -39.57 17.17 -37.40
N SER A 33 -40.43 16.60 -38.26
CA SER A 33 -41.40 15.56 -37.87
C SER A 33 -40.79 14.16 -37.78
N ALA A 34 -39.66 13.90 -38.47
CA ALA A 34 -38.87 12.68 -38.29
C ALA A 34 -38.13 12.63 -36.94
N TRP A 35 -37.82 13.79 -36.36
CA TRP A 35 -37.05 13.94 -35.12
C TRP A 35 -37.83 13.68 -33.81
N LEU A 36 -39.11 13.28 -33.88
CA LEU A 36 -39.99 13.20 -32.70
C LEU A 36 -40.49 11.79 -32.34
N ALA A 37 -39.85 10.75 -32.87
CA ALA A 37 -40.08 9.35 -32.49
C ALA A 37 -39.30 8.97 -31.21
N ALA A 38 -39.72 9.49 -30.05
CA ALA A 38 -39.10 9.19 -28.76
C ALA A 38 -39.33 7.74 -28.32
N GLY A 39 -38.33 6.87 -28.54
CA GLY A 39 -38.14 5.66 -27.74
C GLY A 39 -37.56 6.01 -26.35
N PRO A 40 -37.80 5.19 -25.30
CA PRO A 40 -37.29 5.47 -23.97
C PRO A 40 -35.78 5.17 -23.91
N ALA A 41 -34.96 6.16 -24.24
CA ALA A 41 -33.55 6.17 -23.87
C ALA A 41 -33.43 6.31 -22.34
N ASP A 42 -32.44 5.63 -21.78
CA ASP A 42 -32.14 5.64 -20.34
C ASP A 42 -31.81 7.06 -19.86
N ALA A 43 -31.97 7.32 -18.56
CA ALA A 43 -31.77 8.63 -17.95
C ALA A 43 -30.29 9.00 -17.76
N GLY A 44 -29.49 8.85 -18.82
CA GLY A 44 -28.16 9.42 -18.95
C GLY A 44 -28.22 10.94 -19.09
N THR A 45 -27.17 11.62 -18.66
CA THR A 45 -27.00 13.07 -18.85
C THR A 45 -27.02 13.43 -20.34
N PHE A 46 -27.77 14.48 -20.70
CA PHE A 46 -27.85 14.96 -22.08
C PHE A 46 -26.47 15.46 -22.56
N ASP A 47 -25.83 14.74 -23.47
CA ASP A 47 -24.52 15.08 -24.04
C ASP A 47 -24.65 15.63 -25.47
N TRP A 48 -24.31 16.90 -25.63
CA TRP A 48 -24.28 17.58 -26.93
C TRP A 48 -23.14 17.07 -27.84
N THR A 49 -22.04 16.56 -27.28
CA THR A 49 -20.88 16.13 -28.07
C THR A 49 -21.15 14.82 -28.79
N THR A 50 -21.60 13.78 -28.08
CA THR A 50 -22.02 12.49 -28.67
C THR A 50 -23.12 12.67 -29.71
N MET A 51 -24.06 13.60 -29.49
CA MET A 51 -25.11 13.88 -30.45
C MET A 51 -24.58 14.57 -31.72
N LEU A 52 -23.66 15.52 -31.60
CA LEU A 52 -23.03 16.16 -32.76
C LEU A 52 -22.12 15.20 -33.54
N ASP A 53 -21.47 14.26 -32.86
CA ASP A 53 -20.65 13.22 -33.48
C ASP A 53 -21.54 12.35 -34.40
N GLN A 54 -22.50 11.64 -33.80
CA GLN A 54 -23.33 10.63 -34.47
C GLN A 54 -24.33 11.19 -35.49
N TRP A 55 -24.88 12.39 -35.24
CA TRP A 55 -25.98 12.93 -36.05
C TRP A 55 -25.58 14.09 -36.96
N PHE A 56 -24.34 14.58 -36.87
CA PHE A 56 -23.87 15.69 -37.69
C PHE A 56 -22.48 15.47 -38.30
N TYR A 57 -21.49 14.99 -37.54
CA TYR A 57 -20.14 14.77 -38.08
C TYR A 57 -20.03 13.47 -38.87
N GLU A 58 -20.34 12.31 -38.27
CA GLU A 58 -20.25 10.99 -38.92
C GLU A 58 -20.97 10.94 -40.30
N PRO A 59 -22.20 11.50 -40.48
CA PRO A 59 -22.86 11.46 -41.77
C PRO A 59 -22.19 12.35 -42.84
N ILE A 60 -21.63 13.49 -42.45
CA ILE A 60 -20.93 14.40 -43.36
C ILE A 60 -19.58 13.79 -43.75
N HIS A 61 -18.85 13.25 -42.78
CA HIS A 61 -17.58 12.55 -42.96
C HIS A 61 -17.74 11.34 -43.89
N ALA A 62 -18.66 10.42 -43.59
CA ALA A 62 -18.92 9.25 -44.43
C ALA A 62 -19.36 9.60 -45.86
N SER A 63 -20.07 10.73 -46.04
CA SER A 63 -20.44 11.23 -47.38
C SER A 63 -19.24 11.81 -48.16
N LEU A 64 -18.29 12.42 -47.45
CA LEU A 64 -17.04 12.94 -48.00
C LEU A 64 -16.10 11.80 -48.39
N GLU A 65 -15.95 10.80 -47.54
CA GLU A 65 -15.20 9.57 -47.81
C GLU A 65 -15.75 8.81 -49.02
N GLY A 66 -17.08 8.66 -49.07
CA GLY A 66 -17.77 8.07 -50.22
C GLY A 66 -17.62 8.86 -51.53
N TRP A 67 -17.30 10.15 -51.46
CA TRP A 67 -16.91 10.93 -52.64
C TRP A 67 -15.45 10.72 -53.00
N ILE A 68 -14.53 10.89 -52.04
CA ILE A 68 -13.07 10.81 -52.26
C ILE A 68 -12.69 9.46 -52.86
N ASN A 69 -13.23 8.37 -52.31
CA ASN A 69 -12.92 6.99 -52.67
C ASN A 69 -13.82 6.43 -53.80
N SER A 70 -14.39 7.30 -54.66
CA SER A 70 -15.20 6.90 -55.81
C SER A 70 -14.49 7.12 -57.16
N ASP A 71 -14.66 6.21 -58.12
CA ASP A 71 -14.09 6.30 -59.48
C ASP A 71 -14.25 7.69 -60.15
N PHE A 72 -15.37 8.36 -59.89
CA PHE A 72 -15.65 9.70 -60.43
C PHE A 72 -15.02 10.81 -59.58
N GLY A 73 -15.09 10.69 -58.25
CA GLY A 73 -14.45 11.62 -57.32
C GLY A 73 -12.94 11.64 -57.49
N GLU A 74 -12.27 10.49 -57.55
CA GLU A 74 -10.83 10.36 -57.82
C GLU A 74 -10.40 11.12 -59.08
N LEU A 75 -11.15 10.97 -60.19
CA LEU A 75 -10.85 11.64 -61.45
C LEU A 75 -10.99 13.16 -61.35
N VAL A 76 -11.99 13.66 -60.63
CA VAL A 76 -12.22 15.09 -60.40
C VAL A 76 -11.17 15.66 -59.43
N ASN A 77 -10.94 14.99 -58.30
CA ASN A 77 -9.97 15.35 -57.27
C ASN A 77 -8.55 15.36 -57.85
N GLY A 78 -8.18 14.35 -58.64
CA GLY A 78 -6.91 14.28 -59.34
C GLY A 78 -6.69 15.43 -60.34
N TRP A 79 -7.75 15.85 -61.06
CA TRP A 79 -7.68 17.06 -61.90
C TRP A 79 -7.51 18.35 -61.07
N ILE A 80 -8.23 18.48 -59.95
CA ILE A 80 -8.12 19.64 -59.04
C ILE A 80 -6.70 19.74 -58.48
N ASN A 81 -6.19 18.66 -57.88
CA ASN A 81 -4.87 18.59 -57.27
C ASN A 81 -3.76 18.89 -58.30
N THR A 82 -3.83 18.28 -59.49
CA THR A 82 -2.87 18.52 -60.57
C THR A 82 -2.92 19.95 -61.09
N SER A 83 -4.12 20.55 -61.20
CA SER A 83 -4.31 21.92 -61.69
C SER A 83 -3.87 22.97 -60.67
N ALA A 84 -3.97 22.67 -59.37
CA ALA A 84 -3.51 23.52 -58.28
C ALA A 84 -2.00 23.35 -57.98
N GLY A 85 -1.41 22.20 -58.33
CA GLY A 85 -0.04 21.84 -57.97
C GLY A 85 0.14 21.53 -56.47
N GLN A 86 -0.95 21.21 -55.76
CA GLN A 86 -0.99 20.90 -54.34
C GLN A 86 -1.96 19.74 -54.08
N PHE A 87 -1.75 18.99 -52.99
CA PHE A 87 -2.67 17.97 -52.53
C PHE A 87 -3.80 18.66 -51.74
N LEU A 88 -4.93 18.92 -52.38
CA LEU A 88 -6.05 19.68 -51.82
C LEU A 88 -7.19 18.76 -51.35
N ILE A 89 -7.53 17.74 -52.14
CA ILE A 89 -8.62 16.82 -51.85
C ILE A 89 -8.11 15.39 -52.00
N GLY A 90 -8.26 14.58 -50.96
CA GLY A 90 -7.89 13.16 -50.94
C GLY A 90 -7.19 12.78 -49.64
N ASP A 91 -7.24 11.49 -49.34
CA ASP A 91 -6.75 10.95 -48.08
C ASP A 91 -5.23 10.73 -48.13
N GLY A 92 -4.60 10.74 -46.96
CA GLY A 92 -3.20 10.38 -46.81
C GLY A 92 -2.96 8.93 -47.21
N THR A 93 -1.82 8.65 -47.84
CA THR A 93 -1.42 7.26 -48.10
C THR A 93 -0.99 6.60 -46.80
N ASP A 94 -1.54 5.44 -46.49
CA ASP A 94 -1.15 4.63 -45.33
C ASP A 94 0.35 4.29 -45.33
N GLY A 95 0.86 4.16 -44.12
CA GLY A 95 2.21 3.72 -43.83
C GLY A 95 2.51 2.32 -44.35
N THR A 96 3.78 2.07 -44.61
CA THR A 96 4.31 0.76 -45.03
C THR A 96 5.64 0.47 -44.35
N GLU A 97 6.08 -0.79 -44.31
CA GLU A 97 7.42 -1.16 -43.80
C GLU A 97 8.58 -0.31 -44.38
N ALA A 98 8.43 0.19 -45.62
CA ALA A 98 9.44 1.04 -46.28
C ALA A 98 9.31 2.54 -45.96
N ASN A 99 8.12 3.02 -45.60
CA ASN A 99 7.84 4.38 -45.15
C ASN A 99 6.77 4.28 -44.05
N PRO A 100 7.15 4.11 -42.77
CA PRO A 100 6.20 3.71 -41.72
C PRO A 100 5.10 4.73 -41.46
N ASP A 101 5.41 6.03 -41.55
CA ASP A 101 4.46 7.09 -41.22
C ASP A 101 3.40 7.27 -42.32
N GLY A 102 2.15 7.45 -41.87
CA GLY A 102 1.02 7.79 -42.73
C GLY A 102 1.15 9.19 -43.33
N GLY A 103 0.72 9.32 -44.58
CA GLY A 103 0.69 10.60 -45.29
C GLY A 103 -0.36 11.56 -44.72
N ASN A 104 -0.11 12.87 -44.82
CA ASN A 104 -1.15 13.86 -44.47
C ASN A 104 -2.26 13.90 -45.51
N GLY A 105 -3.50 14.10 -45.06
CA GLY A 105 -4.67 14.34 -45.91
C GLY A 105 -4.63 15.69 -46.64
N GLY A 106 -5.55 15.87 -47.57
CA GLY A 106 -5.66 17.05 -48.42
C GLY A 106 -5.84 18.37 -47.65
N LEU A 107 -5.23 19.45 -48.15
CA LEU A 107 -5.29 20.79 -47.54
C LEU A 107 -6.69 21.41 -47.47
N TRP A 108 -7.69 20.84 -48.15
CA TRP A 108 -9.10 21.20 -48.04
C TRP A 108 -9.91 20.07 -47.39
N PHE A 109 -9.82 18.85 -47.92
CA PHE A 109 -10.61 17.70 -47.45
C PHE A 109 -9.82 16.39 -47.59
N GLY A 110 -10.02 15.49 -46.62
CA GLY A 110 -9.48 14.13 -46.62
C GLY A 110 -8.80 13.79 -45.30
N ASP A 111 -8.85 12.51 -44.95
CA ASP A 111 -8.30 11.99 -43.71
C ASP A 111 -6.77 11.83 -43.81
N GLY A 112 -6.09 11.74 -42.66
CA GLY A 112 -4.70 11.28 -42.62
C GLY A 112 -4.62 9.77 -42.82
N GLY A 113 -3.60 9.29 -43.52
CA GLY A 113 -3.37 7.84 -43.67
C GLY A 113 -2.93 7.21 -42.36
N ASP A 114 -3.24 5.94 -42.15
CA ASP A 114 -2.85 5.23 -40.93
C ASP A 114 -1.33 4.98 -40.90
N GLY A 115 -0.75 4.92 -39.71
CA GLY A 115 0.64 4.52 -39.49
C GLY A 115 0.81 2.99 -39.65
N TRP A 116 2.01 2.57 -40.05
CA TRP A 116 2.29 1.15 -40.25
C TRP A 116 2.42 0.36 -38.95
N ASP A 117 1.64 -0.71 -38.79
CA ASP A 117 1.79 -1.72 -37.76
C ASP A 117 3.09 -2.52 -37.95
N SER A 118 4.05 -2.35 -37.04
CA SER A 118 5.32 -3.06 -37.08
C SER A 118 5.18 -4.47 -36.51
N THR A 119 5.52 -5.47 -37.32
CA THR A 119 5.68 -6.86 -36.85
C THR A 119 7.14 -7.22 -36.51
N THR A 120 8.06 -6.26 -36.60
CA THR A 120 9.50 -6.48 -36.45
C THR A 120 9.97 -6.03 -35.07
N ALA A 121 10.56 -6.96 -34.29
CA ALA A 121 11.06 -6.67 -32.95
C ALA A 121 12.03 -5.47 -32.93
N GLY A 122 11.86 -4.58 -31.96
CA GLY A 122 12.65 -3.34 -31.83
C GLY A 122 12.36 -2.24 -32.87
N VAL A 123 11.40 -2.43 -33.78
CA VAL A 123 10.96 -1.42 -34.75
C VAL A 123 9.61 -0.85 -34.32
N ALA A 124 9.57 0.45 -34.10
CA ALA A 124 8.36 1.17 -33.68
C ALA A 124 7.29 1.18 -34.78
N GLY A 125 6.03 1.36 -34.38
CA GLY A 125 4.94 1.63 -35.29
C GLY A 125 5.07 3.00 -35.95
N GLY A 126 4.53 3.15 -37.15
CA GLY A 126 4.53 4.43 -37.86
C GLY A 126 3.58 5.45 -37.25
N ALA A 127 3.91 6.74 -37.33
CA ALA A 127 2.99 7.78 -36.91
C ALA A 127 1.81 7.91 -37.88
N GLY A 128 0.62 8.22 -37.36
CA GLY A 128 -0.57 8.52 -38.16
C GLY A 128 -0.46 9.87 -38.87
N GLY A 129 -0.97 9.93 -40.09
CA GLY A 129 -1.02 11.14 -40.90
C GLY A 129 -1.98 12.19 -40.34
N ASN A 130 -1.69 13.47 -40.56
CA ASN A 130 -2.57 14.56 -40.11
C ASN A 130 -3.61 14.90 -41.19
N ALA A 131 -4.87 15.12 -40.81
CA ALA A 131 -5.84 15.81 -41.65
C ALA A 131 -5.51 17.31 -41.67
N ALA A 132 -4.66 17.74 -42.60
CA ALA A 132 -4.22 19.13 -42.70
C ALA A 132 -5.31 20.11 -43.21
N GLY A 133 -6.47 19.60 -43.60
CA GLY A 133 -7.57 20.32 -44.24
C GLY A 133 -8.61 20.94 -43.30
N TRP A 134 -9.75 21.31 -43.88
CA TRP A 134 -10.90 21.87 -43.16
C TRP A 134 -11.75 20.77 -42.51
N LEU A 135 -11.98 19.68 -43.24
CA LEU A 135 -12.63 18.47 -42.72
C LEU A 135 -11.76 17.24 -42.97
N GLY A 136 -11.59 16.43 -41.93
CA GLY A 136 -10.93 15.12 -41.97
C GLY A 136 -10.46 14.69 -40.57
N ASN A 137 -10.35 13.38 -40.35
CA ASN A 137 -9.74 12.80 -39.15
C ASN A 137 -8.24 12.59 -39.34
N GLY A 138 -7.48 12.67 -38.25
CA GLY A 138 -6.11 12.16 -38.27
C GLY A 138 -6.10 10.63 -38.35
N GLY A 139 -5.13 10.07 -39.07
CA GLY A 139 -4.93 8.62 -39.15
C GLY A 139 -4.46 8.05 -37.80
N ALA A 140 -4.74 6.78 -37.55
CA ALA A 140 -4.25 6.09 -36.38
C ALA A 140 -2.72 5.94 -36.42
N GLY A 141 -2.07 5.94 -35.26
CA GLY A 141 -0.68 5.47 -35.15
C GLY A 141 -0.64 3.94 -35.20
N GLY A 142 0.38 3.39 -35.87
CA GLY A 142 0.54 1.94 -35.99
C GLY A 142 1.07 1.29 -34.71
N ASP A 143 0.74 0.02 -34.49
CA ASP A 143 1.25 -0.78 -33.37
C ASP A 143 2.77 -1.00 -33.47
N GLY A 144 3.45 -1.00 -32.32
CA GLY A 144 4.87 -1.27 -32.20
C GLY A 144 5.21 -2.75 -32.30
N GLY A 145 6.33 -3.07 -32.95
CA GLY A 145 6.88 -4.42 -32.94
C GLY A 145 7.40 -4.80 -31.56
N ALA A 146 7.67 -6.10 -31.31
CA ALA A 146 8.01 -6.59 -29.98
C ALA A 146 9.11 -5.75 -29.27
N GLY A 147 8.79 -5.20 -28.10
CA GLY A 147 9.67 -4.32 -27.31
C GLY A 147 9.85 -2.90 -27.85
N ALA A 148 9.04 -2.46 -28.81
CA ALA A 148 9.13 -1.14 -29.45
C ALA A 148 7.84 -0.33 -29.29
N ASP A 149 7.97 0.99 -29.35
CA ASP A 149 6.87 1.92 -29.12
C ASP A 149 5.84 1.89 -30.26
N GLY A 150 4.57 2.15 -29.93
CA GLY A 150 3.52 2.44 -30.91
C GLY A 150 3.66 3.86 -31.46
N GLY A 151 3.16 4.09 -32.67
CA GLY A 151 3.17 5.40 -33.32
C GLY A 151 2.17 6.38 -32.71
N ASP A 152 2.49 7.68 -32.71
CA ASP A 152 1.53 8.73 -32.36
C ASP A 152 0.40 8.80 -33.41
N GLY A 153 -0.83 9.04 -32.98
CA GLY A 153 -1.97 9.31 -33.86
C GLY A 153 -1.94 10.72 -34.44
N GLY A 154 -2.44 10.87 -35.67
CA GLY A 154 -2.42 12.12 -36.40
C GLY A 154 -3.43 13.16 -35.89
N ALA A 155 -3.16 14.45 -36.12
CA ALA A 155 -4.08 15.52 -35.76
C ALA A 155 -5.30 15.60 -36.72
N GLY A 156 -6.47 15.93 -36.14
CA GLY A 156 -7.72 16.16 -36.88
C GLY A 156 -7.81 17.55 -37.52
N GLY A 157 -8.70 17.69 -38.50
CA GLY A 157 -8.91 18.86 -39.34
C GLY A 157 -9.19 20.19 -38.61
N LEU A 158 -9.01 21.30 -39.33
CA LEU A 158 -9.03 22.67 -38.78
C LEU A 158 -10.43 23.22 -38.49
N TRP A 159 -11.49 22.70 -39.11
CA TRP A 159 -12.87 23.15 -38.88
C TRP A 159 -13.72 22.06 -38.23
N MET A 160 -13.72 20.84 -38.78
CA MET A 160 -14.20 19.64 -38.12
C MET A 160 -13.21 18.50 -38.32
N GLY A 161 -12.98 17.69 -37.29
CA GLY A 161 -12.06 16.56 -37.40
C GLY A 161 -11.62 16.03 -36.05
N SER A 162 -11.73 14.71 -35.86
CA SER A 162 -11.18 14.03 -34.68
C SER A 162 -9.70 13.68 -34.90
N GLY A 163 -8.93 13.63 -33.82
CA GLY A 163 -7.56 13.09 -33.88
C GLY A 163 -7.58 11.57 -33.97
N GLY A 164 -6.58 10.99 -34.62
CA GLY A 164 -6.40 9.55 -34.69
C GLY A 164 -5.92 8.97 -33.36
N ASN A 165 -6.24 7.72 -33.08
CA ASN A 165 -5.75 7.03 -31.88
C ASN A 165 -4.25 6.76 -31.98
N GLY A 166 -3.54 6.74 -30.85
CA GLY A 166 -2.15 6.27 -30.79
C GLY A 166 -2.07 4.74 -30.87
N GLY A 167 -1.04 4.23 -31.52
CA GLY A 167 -0.77 2.79 -31.63
C GLY A 167 -0.28 2.20 -30.31
N ASN A 168 -0.50 0.91 -30.10
CA ASN A 168 -0.05 0.22 -28.89
C ASN A 168 1.45 -0.07 -28.95
N GLY A 169 2.11 -0.11 -27.80
CA GLY A 169 3.46 -0.63 -27.69
C GLY A 169 3.51 -2.14 -27.91
N GLY A 170 4.60 -2.64 -28.48
CA GLY A 170 4.81 -4.07 -28.67
C GLY A 170 5.32 -4.75 -27.40
N ALA A 171 4.70 -5.88 -27.02
CA ALA A 171 5.14 -6.68 -25.88
C ALA A 171 6.54 -7.26 -26.10
N ALA A 172 7.38 -7.27 -25.07
CA ALA A 172 8.75 -7.73 -25.20
C ALA A 172 8.84 -9.27 -25.22
N THR A 173 9.57 -9.82 -26.20
CA THR A 173 9.78 -11.27 -26.35
C THR A 173 11.15 -11.77 -25.88
N ASP A 174 12.12 -10.86 -25.78
CA ASP A 174 13.50 -11.17 -25.38
C ASP A 174 13.68 -10.91 -23.88
N ALA A 175 14.39 -11.81 -23.19
CA ALA A 175 14.61 -11.71 -21.75
C ALA A 175 15.20 -10.35 -21.34
N VAL A 176 14.75 -9.80 -20.20
CA VAL A 176 15.15 -8.47 -19.68
C VAL A 176 14.72 -7.27 -20.56
N ALA A 177 14.09 -7.47 -21.73
CA ALA A 177 13.64 -6.37 -22.57
C ALA A 177 12.35 -5.72 -22.04
N ASN A 178 12.29 -4.39 -22.09
CA ASN A 178 11.13 -3.61 -21.66
C ASN A 178 10.00 -3.69 -22.69
N GLY A 179 8.76 -3.61 -22.22
CA GLY A 179 7.62 -3.44 -23.11
C GLY A 179 7.65 -2.08 -23.81
N GLY A 180 7.17 -2.03 -25.05
CA GLY A 180 7.02 -0.77 -25.78
C GLY A 180 6.01 0.17 -25.13
N ASN A 181 6.22 1.48 -25.27
CA ASN A 181 5.25 2.49 -24.85
C ASN A 181 4.11 2.58 -25.88
N GLY A 182 2.92 2.94 -25.44
CA GLY A 182 1.84 3.35 -26.34
C GLY A 182 2.10 4.74 -26.92
N GLY A 183 1.78 4.92 -28.19
CA GLY A 183 1.81 6.22 -28.85
C GLY A 183 0.70 7.15 -28.35
N ASN A 184 0.91 8.45 -28.45
CA ASN A 184 -0.08 9.44 -28.02
C ASN A 184 -1.24 9.51 -29.03
N GLY A 185 -2.45 9.76 -28.55
CA GLY A 185 -3.58 10.10 -29.41
C GLY A 185 -3.45 11.51 -29.98
N GLY A 186 -3.92 11.70 -31.21
CA GLY A 186 -3.82 12.96 -31.94
C GLY A 186 -4.75 14.06 -31.42
N ASP A 187 -4.31 15.31 -31.51
CA ASP A 187 -5.12 16.49 -31.16
C ASP A 187 -6.19 16.77 -32.24
N ALA A 188 -7.45 16.94 -31.84
CA ALA A 188 -8.46 17.58 -32.67
C ALA A 188 -8.21 19.09 -32.74
N SER A 189 -7.57 19.54 -33.82
CA SER A 189 -7.21 20.97 -34.00
C SER A 189 -8.42 21.85 -34.37
N ALA A 190 -9.60 21.24 -34.54
CA ALA A 190 -10.80 21.85 -35.07
C ALA A 190 -11.35 23.07 -34.29
N TRP A 191 -11.97 23.98 -35.02
CA TRP A 191 -12.73 25.09 -34.43
C TRP A 191 -14.14 24.69 -34.00
N PHE A 192 -14.87 23.89 -34.81
CA PHE A 192 -16.29 23.57 -34.56
C PHE A 192 -16.50 22.24 -33.84
N PHE A 193 -16.00 21.14 -34.39
CA PHE A 193 -16.22 19.81 -33.81
C PHE A 193 -14.99 18.90 -33.95
N GLY A 194 -14.71 18.07 -32.95
CA GLY A 194 -13.67 17.06 -33.04
C GLY A 194 -13.28 16.51 -31.68
N ASN A 195 -13.18 15.20 -31.57
CA ASN A 195 -12.69 14.51 -30.37
C ASN A 195 -11.19 14.28 -30.49
N GLY A 196 -10.45 14.40 -29.40
CA GLY A 196 -9.06 13.96 -29.38
C GLY A 196 -8.99 12.43 -29.46
N GLY A 197 -7.98 11.89 -30.14
CA GLY A 197 -7.78 10.45 -30.23
C GLY A 197 -7.38 9.85 -28.89
N ASP A 198 -7.73 8.59 -28.64
CA ASP A 198 -7.28 7.86 -27.46
C ASP A 198 -5.76 7.54 -27.56
N GLY A 199 -5.06 7.54 -26.43
CA GLY A 199 -3.66 7.11 -26.36
C GLY A 199 -3.54 5.59 -26.37
N GLY A 200 -2.53 5.07 -27.07
CA GLY A 200 -2.26 3.65 -27.20
C GLY A 200 -1.84 2.99 -25.88
N LEU A 201 -2.01 1.67 -25.78
CA LEU A 201 -1.65 0.92 -24.58
C LEU A 201 -0.13 0.71 -24.50
N GLY A 202 0.42 0.81 -23.29
CA GLY A 202 1.77 0.35 -22.99
C GLY A 202 1.82 -1.18 -22.88
N ALA A 203 2.93 -1.78 -23.32
CA ALA A 203 3.09 -3.22 -23.37
C ALA A 203 3.77 -3.78 -22.11
N ALA A 204 3.52 -5.05 -21.80
CA ALA A 204 4.21 -5.72 -20.69
C ALA A 204 5.71 -5.93 -20.98
N GLY A 205 6.52 -5.83 -19.91
CA GLY A 205 7.93 -6.21 -19.93
C GLY A 205 8.14 -7.72 -20.01
N ALA A 206 9.25 -8.15 -20.62
CA ALA A 206 9.54 -9.57 -20.76
C ALA A 206 9.84 -10.22 -19.40
N THR A 207 9.35 -11.45 -19.20
CA THR A 207 9.75 -12.25 -18.05
C THR A 207 11.22 -12.64 -18.14
N GLY A 208 11.89 -12.68 -16.99
CA GLY A 208 13.23 -13.19 -16.86
C GLY A 208 13.30 -14.69 -17.17
N VAL A 209 14.39 -15.11 -17.80
CA VAL A 209 14.65 -16.52 -18.12
C VAL A 209 15.21 -17.21 -16.88
N ALA A 210 14.69 -18.41 -16.60
CA ALA A 210 15.17 -19.23 -15.50
C ALA A 210 16.66 -19.62 -15.70
N GLY A 211 17.41 -19.59 -14.61
CA GLY A 211 18.84 -19.88 -14.62
C GLY A 211 19.16 -21.31 -15.03
N THR A 212 20.40 -21.53 -15.47
CA THR A 212 20.88 -22.86 -15.83
C THR A 212 22.36 -23.01 -15.55
N TYR A 213 22.76 -24.20 -15.12
CA TYR A 213 24.17 -24.64 -15.03
C TYR A 213 24.65 -25.33 -16.33
N ALA A 214 23.76 -25.53 -17.30
CA ALA A 214 24.13 -26.09 -18.59
C ALA A 214 24.89 -25.07 -19.45
N ASN A 215 25.72 -25.56 -20.37
CA ASN A 215 26.42 -24.75 -21.38
C ASN A 215 27.30 -23.59 -20.82
N GLY A 216 27.70 -23.66 -19.56
CA GLY A 216 28.53 -22.64 -18.89
C GLY A 216 27.74 -21.49 -18.25
N GLY A 217 26.43 -21.64 -18.08
CA GLY A 217 25.65 -20.72 -17.24
C GLY A 217 26.00 -20.83 -15.75
N ASP A 218 25.72 -19.77 -15.00
CA ASP A 218 26.04 -19.60 -13.58
C ASP A 218 24.92 -20.05 -12.63
N GLY A 219 23.80 -20.53 -13.18
CA GLY A 219 22.61 -20.94 -12.44
C GLY A 219 21.65 -19.81 -12.06
N ASN A 220 21.98 -18.53 -12.27
CA ASN A 220 21.14 -17.42 -11.83
C ASN A 220 20.01 -17.13 -12.84
N GLY A 221 18.82 -16.78 -12.33
CA GLY A 221 17.73 -16.27 -13.16
C GLY A 221 18.04 -14.87 -13.69
N THR A 222 17.60 -14.55 -14.91
CA THR A 222 17.74 -13.18 -15.43
C THR A 222 16.66 -12.27 -14.86
N GLY A 223 16.90 -10.96 -14.84
CA GLY A 223 15.87 -10.00 -14.46
C GLY A 223 14.68 -9.98 -15.44
N GLY A 224 13.53 -9.52 -14.97
CA GLY A 224 12.42 -9.10 -15.83
C GLY A 224 12.67 -7.73 -16.46
N GLY A 225 11.98 -7.43 -17.56
CA GLY A 225 11.95 -6.10 -18.18
C GLY A 225 10.88 -5.20 -17.57
N ASN A 226 11.05 -3.89 -17.69
CA ASN A 226 10.06 -2.91 -17.22
C ASN A 226 8.80 -2.91 -18.10
N GLY A 227 7.68 -2.47 -17.54
CA GLY A 227 6.46 -2.21 -18.29
C GLY A 227 6.57 -0.94 -19.14
N GLY A 228 5.94 -0.93 -20.31
CA GLY A 228 5.84 0.24 -21.19
C GLY A 228 4.77 1.21 -20.69
N ASN A 229 5.01 2.51 -20.86
CA ASN A 229 4.05 3.55 -20.46
C ASN A 229 2.84 3.57 -21.41
N GLY A 230 1.67 3.94 -20.90
CA GLY A 230 0.51 4.25 -21.75
C GLY A 230 0.68 5.59 -22.46
N GLY A 231 0.19 5.70 -23.69
CA GLY A 231 0.20 6.93 -24.46
C GLY A 231 -0.79 7.96 -23.91
N ASN A 232 -0.49 9.26 -24.05
CA ASN A 232 -1.43 10.29 -23.62
C ASN A 232 -2.59 10.40 -24.62
N GLY A 233 -3.80 10.70 -24.13
CA GLY A 233 -4.93 11.02 -25.00
C GLY A 233 -4.79 12.42 -25.61
N GLY A 234 -5.26 12.56 -26.85
CA GLY A 234 -5.25 13.80 -27.61
C GLY A 234 -6.29 14.82 -27.12
N ARG A 235 -6.06 16.11 -27.41
CA ARG A 235 -6.96 17.20 -27.00
C ARG A 235 -8.18 17.32 -27.92
N SER A 236 -9.26 17.87 -27.37
CA SER A 236 -10.50 18.11 -28.13
C SER A 236 -10.52 19.42 -28.91
N SER A 237 -11.51 19.56 -29.80
CA SER A 237 -11.75 20.80 -30.54
C SER A 237 -12.17 21.99 -29.64
N PHE A 238 -12.21 23.19 -30.21
CA PHE A 238 -12.57 24.40 -29.46
C PHE A 238 -14.07 24.47 -29.06
N MET A 239 -15.01 24.30 -29.99
CA MET A 239 -16.43 24.54 -29.70
C MET A 239 -17.13 23.31 -29.10
N PHE A 240 -16.97 22.13 -29.71
CA PHE A 240 -17.61 20.87 -29.28
C PHE A 240 -16.65 19.68 -29.41
N GLY A 241 -16.32 19.00 -28.31
CA GLY A 241 -15.61 17.72 -28.39
C GLY A 241 -15.00 17.25 -27.08
N ASN A 242 -14.81 15.94 -26.98
CA ASN A 242 -14.20 15.27 -25.83
C ASN A 242 -12.71 15.04 -26.05
N GLY A 243 -11.90 15.20 -25.00
CA GLY A 243 -10.49 14.79 -25.06
C GLY A 243 -10.40 13.27 -25.04
N GLY A 244 -9.46 12.70 -25.78
CA GLY A 244 -9.25 11.25 -25.82
C GLY A 244 -8.74 10.73 -24.48
N SER A 245 -9.03 9.48 -24.16
CA SER A 245 -8.54 8.80 -22.96
C SER A 245 -7.03 8.53 -23.08
N GLY A 246 -6.31 8.57 -21.96
CA GLY A 246 -4.95 8.07 -21.90
C GLY A 246 -4.94 6.53 -21.89
N GLY A 247 -3.95 5.93 -22.56
CA GLY A 247 -3.77 4.50 -22.57
C GLY A 247 -3.37 3.96 -21.19
N ASN A 248 -3.78 2.72 -20.90
CA ASN A 248 -3.21 1.99 -19.77
C ASN A 248 -1.76 1.65 -20.04
N ALA A 249 -0.96 1.57 -18.99
CA ALA A 249 0.41 1.09 -19.07
C ALA A 249 0.47 -0.44 -19.02
N GLY A 250 1.63 -0.99 -19.37
CA GLY A 250 1.93 -2.42 -19.21
C GLY A 250 2.61 -2.72 -17.88
N ASP A 251 2.44 -3.95 -17.40
CA ASP A 251 3.10 -4.46 -16.19
C ASP A 251 4.58 -4.76 -16.43
N ALA A 252 5.38 -4.72 -15.37
CA ALA A 252 6.75 -5.23 -15.42
C ALA A 252 6.77 -6.77 -15.45
N GLY A 253 7.73 -7.32 -16.18
CA GLY A 253 7.92 -8.77 -16.24
C GLY A 253 8.47 -9.32 -14.92
N ALA A 254 8.00 -10.50 -14.51
CA ALA A 254 8.57 -11.21 -13.36
C ALA A 254 10.03 -11.64 -13.62
N GLY A 255 10.83 -11.74 -12.57
CA GLY A 255 12.19 -12.26 -12.62
C GLY A 255 12.26 -13.76 -12.87
N GLY A 256 13.36 -14.22 -13.49
CA GLY A 256 13.59 -15.64 -13.75
C GLY A 256 13.93 -16.39 -12.46
N ASN A 257 13.45 -17.62 -12.31
CA ASN A 257 13.82 -18.46 -11.16
C ASN A 257 15.27 -18.95 -11.28
N GLY A 258 15.95 -19.11 -10.15
CA GLY A 258 17.27 -19.72 -10.08
C GLY A 258 17.24 -21.22 -10.40
N ALA A 259 18.35 -21.72 -10.94
CA ALA A 259 18.52 -23.12 -11.27
C ALA A 259 18.53 -24.00 -10.02
N THR A 260 17.86 -25.15 -10.07
CA THR A 260 18.14 -26.22 -9.11
C THR A 260 19.59 -26.68 -9.24
N GLY A 261 20.26 -26.91 -8.11
CA GLY A 261 21.63 -27.40 -8.04
C GLY A 261 21.82 -28.72 -8.80
N THR A 262 23.06 -28.94 -9.25
CA THR A 262 23.52 -30.14 -9.94
C THR A 262 24.66 -30.81 -9.18
N ALA A 263 25.05 -32.02 -9.56
CA ALA A 263 26.18 -32.72 -8.93
C ALA A 263 27.50 -31.93 -8.99
N ASP A 264 27.71 -31.13 -10.05
CA ASP A 264 28.89 -30.27 -10.21
C ASP A 264 28.71 -28.89 -9.53
N HIS A 265 27.47 -28.42 -9.39
CA HIS A 265 27.11 -27.14 -8.76
C HIS A 265 26.05 -27.39 -7.69
N VAL A 266 26.48 -27.82 -6.50
CA VAL A 266 25.56 -28.35 -5.47
C VAL A 266 24.60 -27.33 -4.87
N ASN A 267 24.89 -26.03 -5.01
CA ASN A 267 24.01 -24.96 -4.56
C ASN A 267 22.91 -24.68 -5.59
N GLY A 268 21.74 -24.23 -5.14
CA GLY A 268 20.79 -23.57 -6.01
C GLY A 268 21.33 -22.23 -6.50
N GLY A 269 20.98 -21.85 -7.72
CA GLY A 269 21.26 -20.51 -8.24
C GLY A 269 20.25 -19.50 -7.70
N ASN A 270 20.58 -18.22 -7.73
CA ASN A 270 19.69 -17.18 -7.23
C ASN A 270 18.59 -16.86 -8.25
N GLY A 271 17.47 -16.30 -7.79
CA GLY A 271 16.50 -15.67 -8.66
C GLY A 271 17.10 -14.49 -9.45
N GLY A 272 16.35 -14.01 -10.43
CA GLY A 272 16.52 -12.69 -11.01
C GLY A 272 15.49 -11.72 -10.45
N ASN A 273 15.81 -10.42 -10.42
CA ASN A 273 14.87 -9.40 -9.96
C ASN A 273 13.66 -9.29 -10.89
N GLY A 274 12.51 -8.88 -10.35
CA GLY A 274 11.41 -8.39 -11.17
C GLY A 274 11.81 -7.16 -12.00
N GLY A 275 11.05 -6.88 -13.06
CA GLY A 275 11.18 -5.63 -13.80
C GLY A 275 10.96 -4.46 -12.84
N TRP A 276 11.96 -3.58 -12.75
CA TRP A 276 12.10 -2.60 -11.67
C TRP A 276 10.94 -1.62 -11.53
N ASN A 277 10.23 -1.33 -12.61
CA ASN A 277 9.06 -0.45 -12.62
C ASN A 277 8.00 -1.00 -13.57
N GLY A 278 6.75 -1.06 -13.10
CA GLY A 278 5.60 -1.09 -14.00
C GLY A 278 5.50 0.21 -14.83
N GLY A 279 4.72 0.17 -15.91
CA GLY A 279 4.56 1.33 -16.79
C GLY A 279 3.74 2.46 -16.16
N SER A 280 4.00 3.69 -16.59
CA SER A 280 3.24 4.87 -16.18
C SER A 280 1.96 5.03 -17.00
N ALA A 281 0.86 5.39 -16.33
CA ALA A 281 -0.42 5.67 -16.98
C ALA A 281 -0.34 6.83 -17.98
N GLY A 282 -1.02 6.69 -19.12
CA GLY A 282 -1.22 7.80 -20.05
C GLY A 282 -2.14 8.87 -19.46
N ALA A 283 -1.81 10.15 -19.65
CA ALA A 283 -2.68 11.24 -19.21
C ALA A 283 -3.90 11.38 -20.15
N GLY A 284 -5.07 11.67 -19.57
CA GLY A 284 -6.27 11.98 -20.35
C GLY A 284 -6.15 13.31 -21.09
N GLY A 285 -6.71 13.35 -22.29
CA GLY A 285 -6.71 14.49 -23.20
C GLY A 285 -7.38 15.73 -22.62
N GLY A 286 -6.68 16.86 -22.72
CA GLY A 286 -7.20 18.16 -22.32
C GLY A 286 -8.36 18.63 -23.20
N ARG A 287 -9.22 19.49 -22.66
CA ARG A 287 -10.28 20.12 -23.45
C ARG A 287 -9.71 21.30 -24.26
N GLY A 288 -10.17 21.45 -25.50
CA GLY A 288 -9.94 22.63 -26.32
C GLY A 288 -8.66 22.57 -27.15
N SER A 289 -8.74 23.12 -28.35
CA SER A 289 -7.69 22.94 -29.34
C SER A 289 -6.41 23.66 -28.94
N SER A 290 -5.28 23.18 -29.47
CA SER A 290 -3.96 23.79 -29.32
C SER A 290 -3.86 25.24 -29.86
N ILE A 291 -4.91 25.73 -30.54
CA ILE A 291 -4.99 27.03 -31.21
C ILE A 291 -5.87 28.04 -30.44
N TYR A 292 -6.94 27.58 -29.75
CA TYR A 292 -7.94 28.46 -29.14
C TYR A 292 -8.13 28.20 -27.64
N THR A 293 -7.85 29.19 -26.80
CA THR A 293 -7.92 29.05 -25.34
C THR A 293 -9.35 29.20 -24.81
N SER A 294 -9.82 28.20 -24.04
CA SER A 294 -11.14 28.10 -23.37
C SER A 294 -12.26 27.45 -24.23
N PRO A 295 -12.36 26.11 -24.27
CA PRO A 295 -13.40 25.41 -25.00
C PRO A 295 -14.80 25.58 -24.41
N MET A 296 -15.84 25.43 -25.23
CA MET A 296 -17.22 25.70 -24.83
C MET A 296 -18.01 24.47 -24.36
N TYR A 297 -17.91 23.31 -25.04
CA TYR A 297 -18.64 22.09 -24.68
C TYR A 297 -17.82 20.81 -24.87
N GLY A 298 -17.94 19.87 -23.92
CA GLY A 298 -17.28 18.57 -23.93
C GLY A 298 -16.49 18.28 -22.66
N HIS A 299 -15.98 17.05 -22.55
CA HIS A 299 -15.28 16.49 -21.39
C HIS A 299 -13.77 16.37 -21.64
N ALA A 300 -12.99 16.29 -20.55
CA ALA A 300 -11.59 15.87 -20.66
C ALA A 300 -11.55 14.34 -20.68
N GLY A 301 -10.55 13.75 -21.32
CA GLY A 301 -10.36 12.31 -21.33
C GLY A 301 -10.04 11.77 -19.94
N GLN A 302 -10.27 10.47 -19.74
CA GLN A 302 -9.85 9.78 -18.53
C GLN A 302 -8.34 9.47 -18.62
N ALA A 303 -7.62 9.47 -17.50
CA ALA A 303 -6.27 8.92 -17.47
C ALA A 303 -6.32 7.39 -17.47
N GLY A 304 -5.29 6.75 -18.01
CA GLY A 304 -5.15 5.31 -17.97
C GLY A 304 -4.83 4.78 -16.56
N MET A 305 -4.73 3.45 -16.46
CA MET A 305 -4.21 2.75 -15.28
C MET A 305 -2.69 2.56 -15.41
N ALA A 306 -2.00 2.56 -14.27
CA ALA A 306 -0.57 2.22 -14.22
C ALA A 306 -0.38 0.70 -14.16
N GLY A 307 0.80 0.23 -14.59
CA GLY A 307 1.15 -1.19 -14.56
C GLY A 307 1.76 -1.61 -13.23
N ASP A 308 1.55 -2.86 -12.84
CA ASP A 308 2.12 -3.47 -11.64
C ASP A 308 3.64 -3.66 -11.79
N GLY A 309 4.35 -3.65 -10.65
CA GLY A 309 5.76 -4.01 -10.57
C GLY A 309 5.98 -5.53 -10.70
N GLY A 310 7.10 -5.95 -11.29
CA GLY A 310 7.34 -7.36 -11.57
C GLY A 310 7.68 -8.15 -10.31
N ASP A 311 7.13 -9.36 -10.14
CA ASP A 311 7.52 -10.25 -9.05
C ASP A 311 9.00 -10.67 -9.17
N GLY A 312 9.69 -10.81 -8.04
CA GLY A 312 11.05 -11.34 -7.97
C GLY A 312 11.10 -12.84 -8.21
N GLY A 313 12.13 -13.30 -8.93
CA GLY A 313 12.36 -14.71 -9.19
C GLY A 313 12.70 -15.49 -7.92
N ALA A 314 12.18 -16.71 -7.81
CA ALA A 314 12.50 -17.60 -6.70
C ALA A 314 13.94 -18.14 -6.81
N GLY A 315 14.60 -18.33 -5.67
CA GLY A 315 15.87 -19.03 -5.58
C GLY A 315 15.72 -20.51 -5.87
N GLY A 316 16.70 -21.08 -6.56
CA GLY A 316 16.74 -22.51 -6.89
C GLY A 316 17.00 -23.38 -5.66
N ASN A 317 16.46 -24.60 -5.66
CA ASN A 317 16.78 -25.58 -4.62
C ASN A 317 18.22 -26.09 -4.79
N ALA A 318 18.87 -26.50 -3.70
CA ALA A 318 20.14 -27.20 -3.76
C ALA A 318 20.03 -28.56 -4.49
N TYR A 319 21.17 -29.10 -4.90
CA TYR A 319 21.25 -30.45 -5.46
C TYR A 319 20.87 -31.49 -4.40
N GLN A 320 19.94 -32.38 -4.75
CA GLN A 320 19.65 -33.60 -4.00
C GLN A 320 20.43 -34.79 -4.59
N ASP A 321 21.03 -35.59 -3.72
CA ASP A 321 21.63 -36.86 -4.11
C ASP A 321 20.57 -37.95 -4.43
N ALA A 322 21.03 -39.13 -4.85
CA ALA A 322 20.15 -40.25 -5.20
C ALA A 322 19.35 -40.83 -4.00
N THR A 323 19.66 -40.40 -2.77
CA THR A 323 18.92 -40.73 -1.53
C THR A 323 17.98 -39.62 -1.08
N GLY A 324 17.98 -38.47 -1.74
CA GLY A 324 17.12 -37.31 -1.45
C GLY A 324 17.74 -36.30 -0.48
N HIS A 325 19.01 -36.46 -0.09
CA HIS A 325 19.68 -35.50 0.79
C HIS A 325 20.25 -34.33 -0.02
N TYR A 326 20.02 -33.11 0.45
CA TYR A 326 20.64 -31.92 -0.14
C TYR A 326 22.14 -31.86 0.17
N LEU A 327 22.95 -31.45 -0.81
CA LEU A 327 24.42 -31.38 -0.69
C LEU A 327 25.00 -29.95 -0.77
N GLY A 328 24.15 -28.95 -1.00
CA GLY A 328 24.54 -27.54 -1.04
C GLY A 328 23.46 -26.63 -0.44
N ASN A 329 23.64 -25.32 -0.53
CA ASN A 329 22.68 -24.33 -0.05
C ASN A 329 21.60 -24.05 -1.12
N GLY A 330 20.39 -23.71 -0.69
CA GLY A 330 19.41 -23.10 -1.60
C GLY A 330 19.88 -21.72 -2.06
N GLY A 331 19.50 -21.33 -3.27
CA GLY A 331 19.76 -19.99 -3.79
C GLY A 331 18.81 -18.96 -3.19
N ASP A 332 19.23 -17.70 -3.17
CA ASP A 332 18.39 -16.60 -2.68
C ASP A 332 17.28 -16.26 -3.68
N GLY A 333 16.10 -15.93 -3.18
CA GLY A 333 15.07 -15.21 -3.92
C GLY A 333 15.49 -13.77 -4.18
N SER A 334 14.78 -13.09 -5.08
CA SER A 334 15.18 -11.77 -5.57
C SER A 334 14.10 -10.71 -5.39
N TYR A 335 14.48 -9.44 -5.56
CA TYR A 335 13.62 -8.29 -5.32
C TYR A 335 12.44 -8.23 -6.30
N GLY A 336 11.27 -7.88 -5.79
CA GLY A 336 10.16 -7.38 -6.61
C GLY A 336 10.41 -5.95 -7.09
N GLY A 337 9.75 -5.56 -8.18
CA GLY A 337 9.82 -4.22 -8.77
C GLY A 337 8.76 -3.26 -8.22
N ASP A 338 9.00 -1.96 -8.37
CA ASP A 338 8.07 -0.91 -7.94
C ASP A 338 6.87 -0.79 -8.89
N ALA A 339 5.73 -0.33 -8.35
CA ALA A 339 4.55 0.05 -9.13
C ALA A 339 4.85 1.18 -10.12
N GLY A 340 4.24 1.13 -11.31
CA GLY A 340 4.27 2.24 -12.26
C GLY A 340 3.53 3.48 -11.75
N THR A 341 3.76 4.65 -12.35
CA THR A 341 3.14 5.89 -11.85
C THR A 341 1.72 6.08 -12.37
N GLY A 342 0.76 6.21 -11.46
CA GLY A 342 -0.67 6.36 -11.76
C GLY A 342 -1.57 5.67 -10.73
N GLU A 343 -2.84 5.46 -11.08
CA GLU A 343 -3.80 4.78 -10.21
C GLU A 343 -3.75 3.26 -10.38
N GLY A 344 -4.08 2.53 -9.30
CA GLY A 344 -4.28 1.07 -9.30
C GLY A 344 -3.02 0.21 -9.09
N ALA A 345 -1.84 0.65 -9.52
CA ALA A 345 -0.63 -0.18 -9.60
C ALA A 345 -0.01 -0.57 -8.25
N ASN A 346 0.32 -1.85 -8.12
CA ASN A 346 0.93 -2.49 -6.96
C ASN A 346 2.42 -2.77 -7.20
N GLY A 347 3.20 -2.82 -6.12
CA GLY A 347 4.57 -3.34 -6.18
C GLY A 347 4.59 -4.87 -6.31
N GLY A 348 5.58 -5.40 -7.02
CA GLY A 348 5.78 -6.84 -7.19
C GLY A 348 6.28 -7.50 -5.91
N ASN A 349 5.93 -8.75 -5.68
CA ASN A 349 6.36 -9.50 -4.50
C ASN A 349 7.83 -9.92 -4.62
N GLY A 350 8.52 -10.08 -3.49
CA GLY A 350 9.83 -10.68 -3.45
C GLY A 350 9.79 -12.18 -3.71
N GLY A 351 10.81 -12.70 -4.40
CA GLY A 351 10.94 -14.12 -4.70
C GLY A 351 11.26 -14.95 -3.45
N THR A 352 10.76 -16.19 -3.39
CA THR A 352 11.05 -17.10 -2.27
C THR A 352 12.47 -17.67 -2.35
N GLY A 353 13.12 -17.88 -1.22
CA GLY A 353 14.40 -18.59 -1.15
C GLY A 353 14.27 -20.09 -1.42
N GLY A 354 15.32 -20.68 -1.99
CA GLY A 354 15.37 -22.11 -2.30
C GLY A 354 15.71 -22.99 -1.09
N THR A 355 15.32 -24.26 -1.13
CA THR A 355 15.60 -25.23 -0.06
C THR A 355 17.02 -25.80 -0.17
N GLY A 356 17.70 -26.11 0.95
CA GLY A 356 19.00 -26.81 0.91
C GLY A 356 19.57 -27.24 2.27
N LEU A 357 20.88 -27.49 2.35
CA LEU A 357 21.60 -27.67 3.62
C LEU A 357 21.52 -26.42 4.50
N ASN A 358 21.57 -25.25 3.87
CA ASN A 358 21.05 -24.01 4.39
C ASN A 358 20.01 -23.51 3.39
N GLY A 359 18.95 -22.86 3.87
CA GLY A 359 17.96 -22.26 3.00
C GLY A 359 18.45 -20.92 2.45
N GLY A 360 18.10 -20.61 1.20
CA GLY A 360 18.32 -19.27 0.65
C GLY A 360 17.33 -18.27 1.25
N ASN A 361 17.69 -16.99 1.28
CA ASN A 361 16.80 -15.94 1.80
C ASN A 361 15.68 -15.65 0.80
N GLY A 362 14.54 -15.15 1.27
CA GLY A 362 13.56 -14.49 0.40
C GLY A 362 14.05 -13.09 0.00
N GLY A 363 13.63 -12.63 -1.17
CA GLY A 363 13.87 -11.25 -1.62
C GLY A 363 12.82 -10.28 -1.08
N ASP A 364 13.09 -8.99 -1.14
CA ASP A 364 12.16 -7.96 -0.65
C ASP A 364 11.07 -7.63 -1.69
N GLY A 365 9.90 -7.20 -1.23
CA GLY A 365 8.82 -6.72 -2.08
C GLY A 365 9.04 -5.28 -2.57
N GLY A 366 8.61 -5.00 -3.79
CA GLY A 366 8.65 -3.66 -4.39
C GLY A 366 7.59 -2.72 -3.82
N GLY A 367 7.85 -1.41 -3.88
CA GLY A 367 6.99 -0.37 -3.33
C GLY A 367 5.90 0.14 -4.28
N SER A 368 4.98 0.95 -3.75
CA SER A 368 4.12 1.82 -4.56
C SER A 368 4.20 3.26 -4.06
N TRP A 369 4.94 4.08 -4.79
CA TRP A 369 5.23 5.49 -4.44
C TRP A 369 4.11 6.45 -4.85
N ASN A 370 2.98 5.92 -5.33
CA ASN A 370 1.79 6.67 -5.69
C ASN A 370 0.96 7.05 -4.45
N TYR A 371 0.29 8.20 -4.50
CA TYR A 371 -0.74 8.56 -3.52
C TYR A 371 -2.09 7.85 -3.76
N GLY A 372 -2.20 7.06 -4.85
CA GLY A 372 -3.37 6.29 -5.26
C GLY A 372 -3.57 4.98 -4.47
N THR A 373 -4.48 4.13 -4.92
CA THR A 373 -4.89 2.92 -4.16
C THR A 373 -3.92 1.72 -4.21
N GLY A 374 -2.75 1.88 -4.82
CA GLY A 374 -1.78 0.80 -5.09
C GLY A 374 -1.04 0.29 -3.85
N ASN A 375 -0.97 -1.03 -3.69
CA ASN A 375 -0.32 -1.67 -2.54
C ASN A 375 1.18 -1.94 -2.76
N GLY A 376 1.92 -2.21 -1.68
CA GLY A 376 3.29 -2.71 -1.74
C GLY A 376 3.31 -4.23 -1.91
N GLY A 377 4.29 -4.75 -2.62
CA GLY A 377 4.50 -6.20 -2.77
C GLY A 377 4.95 -6.83 -1.47
N ASN A 378 4.59 -8.09 -1.23
CA ASN A 378 5.03 -8.80 -0.02
C ASN A 378 6.49 -9.26 -0.16
N GLY A 379 7.21 -9.34 0.96
CA GLY A 379 8.52 -9.99 1.00
C GLY A 379 8.39 -11.49 0.75
N GLY A 380 9.38 -12.05 0.05
CA GLY A 380 9.44 -13.48 -0.24
C GLY A 380 9.75 -14.30 1.01
N ASN A 381 9.20 -15.51 1.10
CA ASN A 381 9.52 -16.42 2.20
C ASN A 381 10.95 -16.95 2.08
N GLY A 382 11.61 -17.15 3.21
CA GLY A 382 12.89 -17.83 3.27
C GLY A 382 12.77 -19.32 2.95
N GLY A 383 13.81 -19.89 2.34
CA GLY A 383 13.86 -21.30 1.98
C GLY A 383 14.09 -22.22 3.18
N ASP A 384 13.53 -23.42 3.13
CA ASP A 384 13.72 -24.44 4.16
C ASP A 384 15.16 -24.98 4.18
N ALA A 385 15.61 -25.42 5.36
CA ALA A 385 16.90 -26.09 5.52
C ALA A 385 16.77 -27.51 6.08
N THR A 386 17.52 -28.45 5.49
CA THR A 386 17.62 -29.83 5.99
C THR A 386 18.84 -30.05 6.87
N ALA A 387 19.61 -28.99 7.15
CA ALA A 387 20.70 -28.91 8.11
C ALA A 387 20.84 -27.44 8.56
N GLY A 388 21.93 -27.07 9.25
CA GLY A 388 22.41 -25.68 9.29
C GLY A 388 21.39 -24.61 9.71
N GLN A 389 21.13 -23.64 8.84
CA GLN A 389 20.19 -22.54 9.07
C GLN A 389 19.27 -22.35 7.86
N ALA A 390 17.97 -22.20 8.12
CA ALA A 390 16.98 -21.84 7.10
C ALA A 390 16.99 -20.34 6.79
N GLY A 391 16.57 -20.00 5.57
CA GLY A 391 16.68 -18.64 5.04
C GLY A 391 15.76 -17.66 5.73
N ASN A 392 16.17 -16.40 5.81
CA ASN A 392 15.28 -15.35 6.33
C ASN A 392 14.22 -14.98 5.28
N GLY A 393 13.04 -14.56 5.71
CA GLY A 393 12.08 -13.91 4.82
C GLY A 393 12.50 -12.48 4.48
N GLY A 394 12.14 -12.01 3.29
CA GLY A 394 12.42 -10.65 2.82
C GLY A 394 11.46 -9.61 3.40
N GLU A 395 11.82 -8.35 3.27
CA GLU A 395 11.03 -7.21 3.75
C GLU A 395 9.82 -6.93 2.84
N GLY A 396 8.73 -6.44 3.41
CA GLY A 396 7.55 -5.99 2.67
C GLY A 396 7.74 -4.61 2.02
N GLY A 397 7.18 -4.42 0.83
CA GLY A 397 7.28 -3.19 0.06
C GLY A 397 6.54 -2.00 0.69
N ALA A 398 7.12 -0.81 0.59
CA ALA A 398 6.60 0.43 1.18
C ALA A 398 5.52 1.11 0.30
N THR A 399 4.64 1.91 0.91
CA THR A 399 3.60 2.65 0.17
C THR A 399 3.37 4.08 0.63
N LEU A 400 2.91 4.95 -0.28
CA LEU A 400 2.37 6.27 0.04
C LEU A 400 0.83 6.33 0.11
N GLY A 401 0.12 5.45 -0.59
CA GLY A 401 -1.35 5.48 -0.68
C GLY A 401 -2.04 4.20 -0.19
N GLY A 402 -1.75 3.06 -0.85
CA GLY A 402 -2.28 1.73 -0.51
C GLY A 402 -1.69 1.12 0.77
N ALA A 403 -2.02 -0.14 1.03
CA ALA A 403 -1.41 -0.91 2.12
C ALA A 403 0.01 -1.35 1.75
N SER A 404 0.95 -1.23 2.69
CA SER A 404 2.31 -1.76 2.53
C SER A 404 2.33 -3.28 2.60
N GLY A 405 3.29 -3.91 1.91
CA GLY A 405 3.44 -5.35 1.87
C GLY A 405 3.78 -5.98 3.21
N HIS A 406 3.42 -7.25 3.37
CA HIS A 406 3.82 -8.07 4.51
C HIS A 406 5.28 -8.51 4.38
N GLY A 407 5.98 -8.69 5.51
CA GLY A 407 7.28 -9.36 5.52
C GLY A 407 7.11 -10.86 5.29
N GLY A 408 8.05 -11.47 4.58
CA GLY A 408 8.03 -12.91 4.30
C GLY A 408 8.29 -13.75 5.55
N ASP A 409 7.68 -14.93 5.63
CA ASP A 409 7.99 -15.91 6.69
C ASP A 409 9.42 -16.44 6.54
N GLY A 410 10.10 -16.69 7.65
CA GLY A 410 11.38 -17.38 7.67
C GLY A 410 11.24 -18.88 7.39
N GLY A 411 12.20 -19.46 6.66
CA GLY A 411 12.16 -20.87 6.26
C GLY A 411 12.27 -21.83 7.46
N ASN A 412 11.76 -23.05 7.29
CA ASN A 412 11.81 -24.09 8.32
C ASN A 412 13.11 -24.90 8.24
N GLY A 413 13.77 -25.06 9.37
CA GLY A 413 14.87 -26.00 9.58
C GLY A 413 14.43 -27.33 10.20
N ALA A 414 13.17 -27.52 10.61
CA ALA A 414 12.76 -28.68 11.39
C ALA A 414 12.83 -29.99 10.58
N THR A 415 13.61 -30.96 11.06
CA THR A 415 13.77 -32.31 10.50
C THR A 415 13.06 -33.37 11.35
N ASP A 416 12.79 -34.53 10.77
CA ASP A 416 12.33 -35.74 11.47
C ASP A 416 13.47 -36.47 12.20
N ASP A 417 14.71 -36.29 11.73
CA ASP A 417 15.94 -36.66 12.44
C ASP A 417 16.32 -35.60 13.49
N ALA A 418 16.27 -35.99 14.77
CA ALA A 418 16.62 -35.13 15.90
C ALA A 418 18.13 -34.98 16.13
N ASP A 419 18.98 -35.80 15.51
CA ASP A 419 20.44 -35.67 15.62
C ASP A 419 20.97 -34.53 14.72
N VAL A 420 20.18 -34.11 13.72
CA VAL A 420 20.48 -32.97 12.85
C VAL A 420 20.20 -31.65 13.57
N LYS A 421 21.22 -30.80 13.70
CA LYS A 421 21.11 -29.48 14.33
C LYS A 421 20.73 -28.41 13.32
N THR A 422 19.57 -27.79 13.49
CA THR A 422 19.09 -26.70 12.62
C THR A 422 18.57 -25.48 13.38
N ILE A 423 18.58 -24.34 12.70
CA ILE A 423 18.01 -23.07 13.15
C ILE A 423 17.00 -22.60 12.10
N GLY A 424 15.77 -22.27 12.51
CA GLY A 424 14.77 -21.68 11.63
C GLY A 424 15.13 -20.25 11.19
N GLY A 425 14.67 -19.85 10.01
CA GLY A 425 14.92 -18.52 9.46
C GLY A 425 14.17 -17.43 10.21
N ASN A 426 14.69 -16.20 10.24
CA ASN A 426 13.92 -15.08 10.78
C ASN A 426 12.86 -14.62 9.77
N GLY A 427 11.70 -14.17 10.23
CA GLY A 427 10.74 -13.49 9.38
C GLY A 427 11.20 -12.07 9.02
N GLY A 428 10.85 -11.60 7.83
CA GLY A 428 11.15 -10.25 7.36
C GLY A 428 10.24 -9.18 7.98
N SER A 429 10.66 -7.92 7.97
CA SER A 429 9.84 -6.80 8.42
C SER A 429 8.67 -6.52 7.46
N GLY A 430 7.53 -6.10 7.99
CA GLY A 430 6.47 -5.51 7.18
C GLY A 430 6.88 -4.14 6.64
N GLY A 431 6.38 -3.79 5.47
CA GLY A 431 6.69 -2.51 4.82
C GLY A 431 6.15 -1.31 5.57
N PHE A 432 6.80 -0.15 5.40
CA PHE A 432 6.40 1.10 6.03
C PHE A 432 5.39 1.90 5.18
N ILE A 433 4.66 2.81 5.84
CA ILE A 433 3.57 3.59 5.23
C ILE A 433 3.78 5.10 5.37
N GLY A 434 3.59 5.82 4.26
CA GLY A 434 3.34 7.28 4.23
C GLY A 434 1.85 7.66 4.13
N GLY A 435 0.97 6.68 3.93
CA GLY A 435 -0.47 6.82 3.67
C GLY A 435 -1.41 6.54 4.86
N LYS A 436 -2.66 6.17 4.54
CA LYS A 436 -3.80 6.07 5.49
C LYS A 436 -4.17 4.63 5.89
N LEU A 437 -3.62 3.64 5.21
CA LEU A 437 -3.96 2.22 5.37
C LEU A 437 -3.07 1.52 6.42
N PRO A 438 -3.41 0.30 6.89
CA PRO A 438 -2.66 -0.37 7.94
C PRO A 438 -1.29 -0.89 7.45
N GLY A 439 -0.30 -0.80 8.33
CA GLY A 439 1.07 -1.24 8.08
C GLY A 439 1.19 -2.74 7.87
N GLY A 440 2.21 -3.16 7.14
CA GLY A 440 2.47 -4.56 6.85
C GLY A 440 2.74 -5.33 8.13
N ALA A 441 2.09 -6.47 8.34
CA ALA A 441 2.56 -7.40 9.36
C ALA A 441 3.97 -7.93 9.03
N GLY A 442 4.80 -8.13 10.04
CA GLY A 442 6.07 -8.83 9.90
C GLY A 442 5.86 -10.34 9.77
N GLY A 443 6.76 -11.01 9.04
CA GLY A 443 6.71 -12.45 8.83
C GLY A 443 7.03 -13.23 10.10
N ASN A 444 6.55 -14.47 10.19
CA ASN A 444 6.85 -15.34 11.32
C ASN A 444 8.26 -15.93 11.17
N GLY A 445 8.92 -16.22 12.30
CA GLY A 445 10.14 -17.01 12.31
C GLY A 445 9.85 -18.47 12.02
N GLY A 446 10.71 -19.10 11.21
CA GLY A 446 10.59 -20.50 10.86
C GLY A 446 10.95 -21.43 12.01
N THR A 447 10.49 -22.67 11.94
CA THR A 447 10.77 -23.71 12.95
C THR A 447 12.18 -24.28 12.83
N GLY A 448 12.76 -24.88 13.87
CA GLY A 448 14.05 -25.58 13.78
C GLY A 448 14.25 -26.64 14.86
N THR A 449 15.20 -27.55 14.72
CA THR A 449 15.42 -28.60 15.74
C THR A 449 16.03 -28.01 17.00
N TYR A 450 17.10 -27.22 16.86
CA TYR A 450 17.80 -26.58 17.98
C TYR A 450 17.23 -25.21 18.33
N ALA A 451 16.88 -24.40 17.33
CA ALA A 451 16.24 -23.11 17.58
C ALA A 451 15.24 -22.71 16.50
N GLY A 452 14.13 -22.08 16.89
CA GLY A 452 13.28 -21.34 15.96
C GLY A 452 13.88 -19.97 15.62
N GLY A 453 13.55 -19.43 14.45
CA GLY A 453 13.93 -18.08 14.05
C GLY A 453 13.07 -17.01 14.73
N ASN A 454 13.52 -15.75 14.74
CA ASN A 454 12.72 -14.66 15.29
C ASN A 454 11.63 -14.21 14.30
N GLY A 455 10.50 -13.72 14.80
CA GLY A 455 9.52 -13.02 13.98
C GLY A 455 10.02 -11.64 13.57
N GLY A 456 9.62 -11.20 12.37
CA GLY A 456 9.92 -9.88 11.84
C GLY A 456 9.08 -8.78 12.49
N ALA A 457 9.60 -7.55 12.47
CA ALA A 457 8.88 -6.39 12.99
C ALA A 457 7.68 -6.03 12.09
N GLY A 458 6.59 -5.59 12.69
CA GLY A 458 5.48 -4.98 11.96
C GLY A 458 5.84 -3.59 11.46
N GLY A 459 5.36 -3.25 10.26
CA GLY A 459 5.59 -1.97 9.62
C GLY A 459 4.77 -0.82 10.21
N ASP A 460 5.26 0.40 10.01
CA ASP A 460 4.55 1.62 10.38
C ASP A 460 3.18 1.70 9.69
N GLY A 461 2.18 2.25 10.40
CA GLY A 461 0.76 2.03 10.10
C GLY A 461 0.10 1.01 11.02
N GLY A 462 0.77 0.55 12.08
CA GLY A 462 0.22 -0.39 13.05
C GLY A 462 0.26 -1.86 12.62
N GLY A 463 1.22 -2.24 11.78
CA GLY A 463 1.44 -3.64 11.39
C GLY A 463 1.81 -4.50 12.61
N ASN A 464 1.28 -5.71 12.70
CA ASN A 464 1.63 -6.63 13.79
C ASN A 464 3.03 -7.21 13.60
N GLY A 465 3.77 -7.43 14.68
CA GLY A 465 5.00 -8.22 14.65
C GLY A 465 4.69 -9.70 14.41
N GLY A 466 5.54 -10.37 13.64
CA GLY A 466 5.43 -11.81 13.38
C GLY A 466 5.78 -12.65 14.61
N ASN A 467 5.24 -13.86 14.71
CA ASN A 467 5.56 -14.75 15.83
C ASN A 467 6.97 -15.34 15.68
N GLY A 468 7.64 -15.61 16.79
CA GLY A 468 8.87 -16.39 16.80
C GLY A 468 8.60 -17.86 16.51
N GLY A 469 9.51 -18.49 15.77
CA GLY A 469 9.42 -19.89 15.40
C GLY A 469 9.54 -20.82 16.60
N THR A 470 8.81 -21.93 16.56
CA THR A 470 8.93 -22.99 17.56
C THR A 470 10.16 -23.86 17.30
N SER A 471 10.47 -24.76 18.23
CA SER A 471 11.57 -25.70 18.07
C SER A 471 11.21 -27.14 18.43
N THR A 472 11.75 -28.12 17.70
CA THR A 472 11.33 -29.54 17.79
C THR A 472 12.24 -30.41 18.67
N GLY A 473 13.46 -29.98 18.95
CA GLY A 473 14.43 -30.71 19.79
C GLY A 473 15.62 -31.24 19.00
N TRP A 474 16.83 -30.82 19.37
CA TRP A 474 18.09 -31.39 18.87
C TRP A 474 18.76 -32.27 19.93
N ASN A 475 19.05 -33.52 19.61
CA ASN A 475 19.78 -34.45 20.46
C ASN A 475 21.30 -34.18 20.41
N ASP A 476 21.92 -33.93 21.56
CA ASP A 476 23.36 -33.69 21.64
C ASP A 476 24.25 -34.94 21.49
N GLY A 477 23.65 -36.12 21.31
CA GLY A 477 24.34 -37.41 21.26
C GLY A 477 24.83 -37.91 22.63
N ALA A 478 24.67 -37.11 23.69
CA ALA A 478 24.87 -37.51 25.08
C ALA A 478 23.54 -37.89 25.78
N GLY A 479 22.41 -37.78 25.07
CA GLY A 479 21.08 -38.16 25.53
C GLY A 479 20.27 -37.01 26.12
N THR A 480 20.68 -35.76 25.89
CA THR A 480 19.87 -34.57 26.22
C THR A 480 19.35 -33.94 24.93
N ILE A 481 18.06 -33.63 24.91
CA ILE A 481 17.44 -32.94 23.78
C ILE A 481 17.34 -31.45 24.11
N TRP A 482 18.04 -30.62 23.35
CA TRP A 482 18.14 -29.18 23.53
C TRP A 482 17.29 -28.45 22.48
N SER A 483 16.47 -27.48 22.90
CA SER A 483 15.77 -26.57 21.97
C SER A 483 15.49 -25.17 22.54
N ARG A 484 15.35 -24.17 21.67
CA ARG A 484 14.93 -22.81 22.04
C ARG A 484 13.93 -22.23 21.03
N GLY A 485 12.80 -21.70 21.50
CA GLY A 485 11.93 -20.90 20.64
C GLY A 485 12.55 -19.55 20.24
N GLY A 486 12.21 -19.06 19.05
CA GLY A 486 12.60 -17.72 18.60
C GLY A 486 11.78 -16.62 19.26
N ASN A 487 12.29 -15.38 19.28
CA ASN A 487 11.53 -14.26 19.83
C ASN A 487 10.46 -13.78 18.84
N GLY A 488 9.34 -13.25 19.33
CA GLY A 488 8.38 -12.54 18.50
C GLY A 488 8.90 -11.16 18.08
N GLY A 489 8.47 -10.68 16.92
CA GLY A 489 8.81 -9.35 16.42
C GLY A 489 8.00 -8.24 17.09
N ASP A 490 8.57 -7.04 17.14
CA ASP A 490 7.86 -5.86 17.66
C ASP A 490 6.73 -5.43 16.71
N GLY A 491 5.63 -4.88 17.25
CA GLY A 491 4.56 -4.27 16.46
C GLY A 491 4.93 -2.85 15.99
N GLY A 492 4.51 -2.49 14.78
CA GLY A 492 4.81 -1.20 14.15
C GLY A 492 4.02 -0.03 14.76
N ALA A 493 4.54 1.18 14.59
CA ALA A 493 3.89 2.38 15.14
C ALA A 493 2.64 2.76 14.34
N GLY A 494 1.60 3.27 15.01
CA GLY A 494 0.42 3.81 14.36
C GLY A 494 0.69 5.18 13.71
N ILE A 495 0.10 5.43 12.53
CA ILE A 495 0.23 6.70 11.81
C ILE A 495 -0.46 7.88 12.51
N ILE A 496 0.08 9.08 12.34
CA ILE A 496 -0.51 10.32 12.84
C ILE A 496 -1.75 10.70 12.01
N GLY A 497 -2.89 10.87 12.68
CA GLY A 497 -4.15 11.29 12.07
C GLY A 497 -4.27 12.81 11.95
N TYR A 498 -4.43 13.31 10.72
CA TYR A 498 -4.79 14.70 10.45
C TYR A 498 -6.31 14.83 10.27
N ALA A 499 -6.92 15.86 10.87
CA ALA A 499 -8.37 16.02 10.88
C ALA A 499 -9.01 15.98 9.47
N PRO A 500 -10.09 15.21 9.25
CA PRO A 500 -10.95 14.54 10.23
C PRO A 500 -10.56 13.08 10.57
N VAL A 501 -9.33 12.64 10.29
CA VAL A 501 -8.89 11.25 10.52
C VAL A 501 -8.39 11.05 11.96
N ALA A 502 -8.71 9.90 12.55
CA ALA A 502 -8.19 9.43 13.85
C ALA A 502 -6.75 8.91 13.73
N GLY A 503 -6.05 8.75 14.86
CA GLY A 503 -4.70 8.18 14.89
C GLY A 503 -4.75 6.67 14.69
N GLY A 504 -3.81 6.12 13.93
CA GLY A 504 -3.68 4.67 13.75
C GLY A 504 -3.34 3.98 15.06
N ALA A 505 -3.90 2.79 15.32
CA ALA A 505 -3.45 1.99 16.46
C ALA A 505 -2.01 1.50 16.24
N GLY A 506 -1.26 1.28 17.33
CA GLY A 506 0.01 0.55 17.26
C GLY A 506 -0.23 -0.95 17.08
N GLY A 507 0.66 -1.62 16.35
CA GLY A 507 0.56 -3.05 16.06
C GLY A 507 0.80 -3.92 17.29
N VAL A 508 0.23 -5.12 17.30
CA VAL A 508 0.47 -6.12 18.35
C VAL A 508 1.86 -6.73 18.16
N GLY A 509 2.63 -6.88 19.23
CA GLY A 509 3.89 -7.62 19.21
C GLY A 509 3.66 -9.12 19.06
N GLY A 510 4.48 -9.79 18.26
CA GLY A 510 4.35 -11.22 18.01
C GLY A 510 4.64 -12.08 19.24
N ALA A 511 4.04 -13.27 19.32
CA ALA A 511 4.34 -14.21 20.38
C ALA A 511 5.76 -14.79 20.21
N GLY A 512 6.46 -15.05 21.31
CA GLY A 512 7.67 -15.87 21.31
C GLY A 512 7.33 -17.33 21.06
N GLY A 513 8.17 -18.02 20.30
CA GLY A 513 7.98 -19.43 19.99
C GLY A 513 8.23 -20.34 21.19
N ASP A 514 7.59 -21.50 21.19
CA ASP A 514 7.79 -22.53 22.20
C ASP A 514 9.11 -23.31 21.99
N GLY A 515 9.73 -23.69 23.11
CA GLY A 515 10.73 -24.75 23.16
C GLY A 515 10.07 -26.14 23.01
N ALA A 516 10.83 -27.13 22.54
CA ALA A 516 10.31 -28.50 22.44
C ALA A 516 9.91 -29.06 23.81
N THR A 517 9.05 -30.07 23.82
CA THR A 517 8.59 -30.73 25.06
C THR A 517 8.78 -32.25 24.97
N GLY A 518 8.95 -32.91 26.12
CA GLY A 518 9.12 -34.36 26.17
C GLY A 518 10.10 -34.84 27.26
N THR A 519 10.29 -36.16 27.33
CA THR A 519 11.25 -36.79 28.24
C THR A 519 12.68 -36.54 27.78
N GLY A 520 13.56 -36.07 28.68
CA GLY A 520 14.95 -35.75 28.35
C GLY A 520 15.15 -34.41 27.62
N VAL A 521 14.07 -33.65 27.44
CA VAL A 521 14.11 -32.33 26.79
C VAL A 521 14.42 -31.22 27.79
N VAL A 522 15.44 -30.42 27.48
CA VAL A 522 15.82 -29.20 28.20
C VAL A 522 15.65 -28.02 27.23
N SER A 523 14.56 -27.27 27.39
CA SER A 523 14.20 -26.21 26.44
C SER A 523 13.84 -24.88 27.10
N ALA A 524 14.01 -23.81 26.32
CA ALA A 524 13.61 -22.46 26.70
C ALA A 524 12.69 -21.84 25.63
N GLY A 525 11.59 -21.21 26.04
CA GLY A 525 10.76 -20.43 25.13
C GLY A 525 11.39 -19.10 24.74
N GLY A 526 11.00 -18.55 23.59
CA GLY A 526 11.41 -17.22 23.14
C GLY A 526 10.61 -16.10 23.81
N ASN A 527 11.13 -14.87 23.83
CA ASN A 527 10.40 -13.73 24.37
C ASN A 527 9.33 -13.25 23.38
N GLY A 528 8.22 -12.70 23.88
CA GLY A 528 7.26 -11.98 23.04
C GLY A 528 7.80 -10.60 22.62
N GLY A 529 7.43 -10.16 21.42
CA GLY A 529 7.75 -8.83 20.92
C GLY A 529 6.92 -7.74 21.59
N ASN A 530 7.42 -6.51 21.57
CA ASN A 530 6.73 -5.36 22.16
C ASN A 530 5.59 -4.88 21.26
N GLY A 531 4.55 -4.30 21.86
CA GLY A 531 3.49 -3.64 21.12
C GLY A 531 3.93 -2.27 20.59
N GLY A 532 3.49 -1.93 19.38
CA GLY A 532 3.79 -0.65 18.75
C GLY A 532 3.10 0.51 19.44
N SER A 533 3.69 1.70 19.38
CA SER A 533 3.08 2.93 19.89
C SER A 533 1.89 3.38 19.03
N GLY A 534 0.84 3.88 19.66
CA GLY A 534 -0.32 4.44 18.96
C GLY A 534 -0.04 5.80 18.31
N GLY A 535 -0.63 6.04 17.15
CA GLY A 535 -0.48 7.27 16.38
C GLY A 535 -1.21 8.45 16.99
N GLY A 536 -0.58 9.63 16.97
CA GLY A 536 -1.16 10.87 17.48
C GLY A 536 -2.26 11.46 16.59
N THR A 537 -2.92 12.52 17.05
CA THR A 537 -3.90 13.30 16.28
C THR A 537 -3.78 14.80 16.49
N ALA A 538 -4.33 15.56 15.54
CA ALA A 538 -4.70 16.96 15.73
C ALA A 538 -6.19 17.18 15.40
N GLY A 539 -6.85 18.12 16.08
CA GLY A 539 -8.16 18.65 15.65
C GLY A 539 -9.40 17.96 16.24
N GLY A 540 -9.34 17.49 17.49
CA GLY A 540 -10.52 16.95 18.18
C GLY A 540 -10.72 15.44 18.05
N ASN A 541 -9.91 14.74 17.26
CA ASN A 541 -10.05 13.31 17.01
C ASN A 541 -9.33 12.44 18.05
N THR A 542 -9.86 11.23 18.26
CA THR A 542 -9.23 10.20 19.09
C THR A 542 -7.88 9.74 18.52
N ALA A 543 -6.83 9.78 19.34
CA ALA A 543 -5.53 9.21 19.01
C ALA A 543 -5.53 7.69 19.18
N GLY A 544 -4.64 7.00 18.46
CA GLY A 544 -4.59 5.54 18.43
C GLY A 544 -4.10 4.96 19.75
N ASN A 545 -4.65 3.81 20.16
CA ASN A 545 -4.12 3.06 21.30
C ASN A 545 -2.76 2.44 20.94
N GLY A 546 -1.91 2.23 21.94
CA GLY A 546 -0.74 1.37 21.79
C GLY A 546 -1.15 -0.10 21.64
N GLY A 547 -0.39 -0.85 20.84
CA GLY A 547 -0.60 -2.29 20.66
C GLY A 547 -0.20 -3.08 21.90
N SER A 548 -0.76 -4.28 22.08
CA SER A 548 -0.32 -5.18 23.16
C SER A 548 1.02 -5.83 22.85
N GLY A 549 1.83 -6.08 23.87
CA GLY A 549 2.99 -6.95 23.76
C GLY A 549 2.58 -8.41 23.57
N GLY A 550 3.40 -9.17 22.83
CA GLY A 550 3.19 -10.58 22.59
C GLY A 550 3.52 -11.44 23.82
N SER A 551 2.91 -12.61 23.92
CA SER A 551 3.25 -13.58 24.97
C SER A 551 4.63 -14.18 24.75
N GLY A 552 5.37 -14.44 25.82
CA GLY A 552 6.56 -15.29 25.76
C GLY A 552 6.18 -16.76 25.57
N GLY A 553 7.00 -17.49 24.82
CA GLY A 553 6.84 -18.92 24.60
C GLY A 553 7.20 -19.74 25.84
N SER A 554 6.68 -20.95 25.91
CA SER A 554 6.92 -21.91 27.00
C SER A 554 8.16 -22.77 26.74
N GLY A 555 8.71 -23.37 27.79
CA GLY A 555 9.81 -24.34 27.67
C GLY A 555 9.82 -25.34 28.82
N THR A 556 10.52 -26.46 28.68
CA THR A 556 10.60 -27.44 29.77
C THR A 556 11.43 -26.93 30.95
N ALA A 557 12.43 -26.08 30.68
CA ALA A 557 13.30 -25.52 31.70
C ALA A 557 12.99 -24.05 31.99
N SER A 558 12.88 -23.20 30.95
CA SER A 558 12.49 -21.79 31.12
C SER A 558 11.41 -21.34 30.16
N GLY A 559 10.52 -20.47 30.64
CA GLY A 559 9.63 -19.70 29.80
C GLY A 559 10.28 -18.38 29.36
N GLY A 560 9.95 -17.91 28.16
CA GLY A 560 10.34 -16.58 27.68
C GLY A 560 9.47 -15.48 28.30
N ASN A 561 9.99 -14.25 28.38
CA ASN A 561 9.23 -13.13 28.93
C ASN A 561 8.18 -12.63 27.92
N GLY A 562 7.06 -12.10 28.41
CA GLY A 562 6.12 -11.35 27.57
C GLY A 562 6.69 -9.98 27.19
N GLY A 563 6.36 -9.51 25.99
CA GLY A 563 6.76 -8.19 25.51
C GLY A 563 6.01 -7.05 26.19
N ALA A 564 6.58 -5.85 26.20
CA ALA A 564 5.93 -4.68 26.76
C ALA A 564 4.77 -4.19 25.87
N GLY A 565 3.74 -3.59 26.47
CA GLY A 565 2.68 -2.90 25.74
C GLY A 565 3.15 -1.54 25.20
N GLY A 566 2.68 -1.18 24.01
CA GLY A 566 3.03 0.09 23.36
C GLY A 566 2.41 1.31 24.03
N ALA A 567 3.06 2.46 23.92
CA ALA A 567 2.51 3.72 24.43
C ALA A 567 1.28 4.18 23.63
N GLY A 568 0.31 4.83 24.28
CA GLY A 568 -0.85 5.41 23.62
C GLY A 568 -0.54 6.72 22.90
N GLY A 569 -1.23 6.98 21.78
CA GLY A 569 -1.04 8.16 20.95
C GLY A 569 -1.49 9.46 21.62
N THR A 570 -0.81 10.55 21.29
CA THR A 570 -1.08 11.88 21.84
C THR A 570 -2.14 12.63 21.03
N ALA A 571 -3.04 13.35 21.68
CA ALA A 571 -4.11 14.10 21.02
C ALA A 571 -3.92 15.62 21.20
N SER A 572 -3.78 16.36 20.10
CA SER A 572 -3.44 17.79 20.07
C SER A 572 -4.56 18.70 19.52
N VAL A 573 -4.54 19.98 19.91
CA VAL A 573 -5.45 21.02 19.37
C VAL A 573 -4.72 21.88 18.32
N PRO A 574 -5.35 22.23 17.20
CA PRO A 574 -4.80 23.22 16.25
C PRO A 574 -4.62 24.58 16.93
N LEU A 575 -3.60 25.35 16.54
CA LEU A 575 -3.29 26.66 17.13
C LEU A 575 -4.45 27.68 17.04
N THR A 576 -5.44 27.45 16.17
CA THR A 576 -6.65 28.28 16.02
C THR A 576 -7.74 28.00 17.07
N GLY A 577 -7.60 26.93 17.86
CA GLY A 577 -8.53 26.51 18.90
C GLY A 577 -9.70 25.64 18.39
N GLY A 578 -10.19 24.76 19.29
CA GLY A 578 -11.35 23.88 19.11
C GLY A 578 -11.52 23.00 20.36
N GLU A 579 -12.45 22.03 20.30
CA GLU A 579 -12.51 20.93 21.27
C GLU A 579 -11.30 19.99 21.08
N GLY A 580 -10.85 19.34 22.15
CA GLY A 580 -9.66 18.49 22.13
C GLY A 580 -9.98 17.02 21.91
N GLY A 581 -9.02 16.30 21.31
CA GLY A 581 -9.15 14.87 21.10
C GLY A 581 -8.93 14.05 22.38
N ILE A 582 -9.49 12.84 22.38
CA ILE A 582 -9.21 11.82 23.40
C ILE A 582 -7.85 11.18 23.07
N ALA A 583 -6.95 11.08 24.03
CA ALA A 583 -5.66 10.43 23.80
C ALA A 583 -5.78 8.89 23.88
N GLY A 584 -4.90 8.19 23.18
CA GLY A 584 -4.91 6.73 23.11
C GLY A 584 -4.47 6.10 24.43
N ASN A 585 -5.05 4.95 24.78
CA ASN A 585 -4.60 4.16 25.92
C ASN A 585 -3.28 3.44 25.60
N GLY A 586 -2.49 3.15 26.62
CA GLY A 586 -1.35 2.24 26.50
C GLY A 586 -1.81 0.79 26.30
N GLY A 587 -1.07 0.03 25.52
CA GLY A 587 -1.34 -1.38 25.26
C GLY A 587 -1.02 -2.27 26.47
N ALA A 588 -1.64 -3.44 26.56
CA ALA A 588 -1.34 -4.40 27.62
C ALA A 588 0.04 -5.07 27.39
N GLY A 589 0.75 -5.38 28.47
CA GLY A 589 1.94 -6.23 28.40
C GLY A 589 1.58 -7.69 28.16
N GLY A 590 2.43 -8.41 27.44
CA GLY A 590 2.22 -9.84 27.13
C GLY A 590 2.44 -10.74 28.33
N ALA A 591 1.80 -11.92 28.34
CA ALA A 591 2.04 -12.92 29.38
C ALA A 591 3.44 -13.55 29.22
N GLY A 592 4.10 -13.90 30.33
CA GLY A 592 5.30 -14.74 30.31
C GLY A 592 4.95 -16.22 30.09
N GLY A 593 5.83 -16.95 29.41
CA GLY A 593 5.63 -18.36 29.10
C GLY A 593 5.88 -19.30 30.29
N ASP A 594 5.33 -20.50 30.22
CA ASP A 594 5.41 -21.48 31.31
C ASP A 594 6.76 -22.23 31.32
N SER A 595 7.15 -22.73 32.51
CA SER A 595 8.26 -23.67 32.70
C SER A 595 7.76 -25.05 33.13
N GLY A 596 8.15 -26.08 32.38
CA GLY A 596 7.93 -27.50 32.70
C GLY A 596 8.69 -28.02 33.93
N GLY A 597 9.48 -27.19 34.61
CA GLY A 597 10.13 -27.53 35.88
C GLY A 597 11.47 -28.27 35.76
N VAL A 598 12.04 -28.38 34.56
CA VAL A 598 13.37 -28.96 34.34
C VAL A 598 14.45 -27.96 34.76
N THR A 599 15.48 -28.43 35.47
CA THR A 599 16.58 -27.57 35.93
C THR A 599 17.68 -27.47 34.88
N LEU A 600 17.97 -26.25 34.41
CA LEU A 600 19.08 -25.95 33.52
C LEU A 600 20.43 -26.20 34.22
N HIS A 601 21.36 -26.88 33.55
CA HIS A 601 22.73 -27.02 34.06
C HIS A 601 23.53 -25.73 33.89
N ALA A 602 24.56 -25.52 34.71
CA ALA A 602 25.41 -24.32 34.62
C ALA A 602 26.15 -24.20 33.28
N ASP A 603 26.55 -25.34 32.71
CA ASP A 603 27.29 -25.44 31.45
C ASP A 603 26.37 -25.55 30.21
N ASN A 604 25.15 -25.00 30.29
CA ASN A 604 24.16 -25.11 29.22
C ASN A 604 24.61 -24.38 27.93
N PRO A 605 24.25 -24.90 26.73
CA PRO A 605 24.63 -24.31 25.44
C PRO A 605 23.97 -22.95 25.16
N TYR A 606 23.08 -22.48 26.05
CA TYR A 606 22.35 -21.24 25.89
C TYR A 606 23.01 -20.04 26.57
N GLY A 607 23.94 -20.26 27.51
CA GLY A 607 24.44 -19.23 28.41
C GLY A 607 23.37 -18.65 29.35
N LEU A 608 22.23 -19.36 29.52
CA LEU A 608 21.12 -18.89 30.35
C LEU A 608 21.38 -19.18 31.83
N GLY A 609 20.76 -18.38 32.70
CA GLY A 609 20.80 -18.55 34.14
C GLY A 609 19.99 -19.76 34.63
N PRO A 610 19.77 -19.86 35.95
CA PRO A 610 18.91 -20.89 36.54
C PRO A 610 17.51 -20.88 35.93
N SER A 611 16.88 -22.05 35.80
CA SER A 611 15.52 -22.20 35.30
C SER A 611 14.52 -21.29 36.01
N HIS A 612 13.64 -20.67 35.23
CA HIS A 612 12.52 -19.83 35.70
C HIS A 612 11.40 -19.85 34.65
N ALA A 613 10.14 -19.73 35.07
CA ALA A 613 9.09 -19.34 34.11
C ALA A 613 9.27 -17.88 33.66
N GLY A 614 8.63 -17.50 32.56
CA GLY A 614 8.77 -16.17 31.98
C GLY A 614 8.06 -15.09 32.79
N ASN A 615 8.63 -13.90 32.88
CA ASN A 615 7.94 -12.74 33.46
C ASN A 615 6.91 -12.18 32.47
N GLY A 616 5.81 -11.63 32.98
CA GLY A 616 4.89 -10.82 32.18
C GLY A 616 5.53 -9.48 31.81
N GLY A 617 5.21 -8.98 30.62
CA GLY A 617 5.68 -7.68 30.15
C GLY A 617 4.97 -6.51 30.82
N ASP A 618 5.62 -5.35 30.88
CA ASP A 618 5.01 -4.13 31.42
C ASP A 618 3.92 -3.59 30.49
N GLY A 619 2.88 -2.97 31.06
CA GLY A 619 1.85 -2.26 30.31
C GLY A 619 2.34 -0.91 29.81
N GLY A 620 1.87 -0.52 28.62
CA GLY A 620 2.25 0.73 27.98
C GLY A 620 1.72 1.98 28.69
N VAL A 621 2.42 3.09 28.54
CA VAL A 621 2.00 4.40 29.10
C VAL A 621 0.85 4.98 28.29
N GLY A 622 -0.15 5.56 28.95
CA GLY A 622 -1.26 6.26 28.29
C GLY A 622 -0.85 7.57 27.62
N GLY A 623 -1.46 7.89 26.48
CA GLY A 623 -1.15 9.10 25.71
C GLY A 623 -1.63 10.39 26.39
N THR A 624 -0.98 11.51 26.06
CA THR A 624 -1.33 12.84 26.59
C THR A 624 -2.45 13.51 25.79
N GLY A 625 -3.50 13.99 26.45
CA GLY A 625 -4.66 14.65 25.83
C GLY A 625 -4.71 16.15 26.10
N THR A 626 -5.05 16.95 25.08
CA THR A 626 -4.91 18.41 25.17
C THR A 626 -6.13 19.20 25.66
N ILE A 627 -7.35 18.86 25.23
CA ILE A 627 -8.61 19.40 25.80
C ILE A 627 -9.65 18.26 25.82
N GLY A 628 -9.31 17.18 26.53
CA GLY A 628 -10.06 15.94 26.59
C GLY A 628 -9.45 14.96 27.59
N ALA A 629 -9.98 13.74 27.67
CA ALA A 629 -9.41 12.70 28.52
C ALA A 629 -8.07 12.20 27.97
N SER A 630 -7.06 12.16 28.82
CA SER A 630 -5.79 11.50 28.53
C SER A 630 -5.93 9.97 28.64
N GLY A 631 -5.06 9.24 27.95
CA GLY A 631 -5.13 7.79 27.86
C GLY A 631 -4.81 7.11 29.18
N ASN A 632 -5.48 6.00 29.47
CA ASN A 632 -5.12 5.16 30.60
C ASN A 632 -3.85 4.35 30.29
N GLY A 633 -3.09 4.00 31.31
CA GLY A 633 -2.00 3.04 31.19
C GLY A 633 -2.52 1.62 30.95
N GLY A 634 -1.78 0.84 30.16
CA GLY A 634 -2.10 -0.55 29.88
C GLY A 634 -1.86 -1.46 31.08
N ALA A 635 -2.57 -2.59 31.16
CA ALA A 635 -2.32 -3.58 32.19
C ALA A 635 -0.98 -4.30 31.97
N GLY A 636 -0.28 -4.64 33.05
CA GLY A 636 0.89 -5.51 32.99
C GLY A 636 0.47 -6.96 32.72
N GLY A 637 1.31 -7.69 31.99
CA GLY A 637 1.08 -9.09 31.65
C GLY A 637 1.26 -10.03 32.84
N ASN A 638 0.63 -11.20 32.78
CA ASN A 638 0.78 -12.21 33.84
C ASN A 638 2.12 -12.94 33.72
N GLY A 639 2.73 -13.32 34.84
CA GLY A 639 3.89 -14.18 34.87
C GLY A 639 3.53 -15.65 34.60
N GLY A 640 4.43 -16.36 33.93
CA GLY A 640 4.26 -17.77 33.57
C GLY A 640 4.34 -18.71 34.78
N ASN A 641 3.68 -19.85 34.68
CA ASN A 641 3.62 -20.89 35.71
C ASN A 641 4.87 -21.77 35.69
N ALA A 642 5.20 -22.37 36.83
CA ALA A 642 6.34 -23.26 36.96
C ALA A 642 5.99 -24.61 37.63
N HIS A 643 6.46 -25.69 37.03
CA HIS A 643 6.40 -27.02 37.64
C HIS A 643 7.69 -27.33 38.43
N GLY A 644 7.70 -28.46 39.16
CA GLY A 644 8.88 -28.92 39.89
C GLY A 644 9.37 -27.90 40.94
N THR A 645 10.68 -27.74 41.05
CA THR A 645 11.37 -26.79 41.95
C THR A 645 11.63 -25.42 41.31
N VAL A 646 11.18 -25.20 40.07
CA VAL A 646 11.42 -23.95 39.33
C VAL A 646 10.50 -22.85 39.86
N ASN A 647 11.00 -21.62 39.93
CA ASN A 647 10.22 -20.47 40.34
C ASN A 647 9.32 -19.99 39.20
N ALA A 648 8.10 -19.60 39.53
CA ALA A 648 7.18 -19.00 38.59
C ALA A 648 7.54 -17.52 38.33
N GLY A 649 7.12 -17.02 37.16
CA GLY A 649 7.47 -15.70 36.67
C GLY A 649 6.72 -14.60 37.40
N SER A 650 7.33 -13.43 37.53
CA SER A 650 6.65 -12.23 38.03
C SER A 650 5.65 -11.69 37.02
N GLY A 651 4.56 -11.10 37.51
CA GLY A 651 3.68 -10.29 36.65
C GLY A 651 4.35 -8.96 36.32
N GLY A 652 4.09 -8.45 35.13
CA GLY A 652 4.57 -7.15 34.67
C GLY A 652 3.83 -6.00 35.36
N ASN A 653 4.45 -4.82 35.38
CA ASN A 653 3.88 -3.63 35.98
C ASN A 653 2.79 -3.03 35.07
N GLY A 654 1.78 -2.40 35.67
CA GLY A 654 0.82 -1.59 34.93
C GLY A 654 1.44 -0.27 34.47
N GLY A 655 1.10 0.14 33.26
CA GLY A 655 1.59 1.38 32.67
C GLY A 655 1.06 2.63 33.40
N ALA A 656 1.80 3.73 33.32
CA ALA A 656 1.35 5.00 33.87
C ALA A 656 0.21 5.60 33.02
N GLY A 657 -0.72 6.30 33.67
CA GLY A 657 -1.74 7.09 33.00
C GLY A 657 -1.17 8.36 32.36
N GLY A 658 -1.72 8.77 31.22
CA GLY A 658 -1.28 9.94 30.47
C GLY A 658 -1.57 11.25 31.21
N THR A 659 -0.66 12.22 31.08
CA THR A 659 -0.84 13.57 31.66
C THR A 659 -1.86 14.37 30.86
N GLY A 660 -2.75 15.07 31.54
CA GLY A 660 -3.60 16.09 30.92
C GLY A 660 -2.76 17.32 30.55
N ALA A 661 -3.06 17.97 29.43
CA ALA A 661 -2.37 19.18 29.02
C ALA A 661 -3.01 20.45 29.57
N ASP A 662 -2.23 21.52 29.57
CA ASP A 662 -2.69 22.84 29.98
C ASP A 662 -3.74 23.40 29.02
N GLY A 663 -4.71 24.14 29.56
CA GLY A 663 -5.76 24.78 28.78
C GLY A 663 -5.20 25.77 27.74
N ALA A 664 -5.89 25.91 26.61
CA ALA A 664 -5.49 26.87 25.58
C ALA A 664 -5.67 28.33 26.04
N PRO A 665 -4.76 29.27 25.68
CA PRO A 665 -4.84 30.67 26.11
C PRO A 665 -6.15 31.36 25.72
N ALA A 666 -6.68 32.18 26.62
CA ALA A 666 -7.88 32.96 26.38
C ALA A 666 -7.66 34.18 25.46
N ALA A 667 -8.71 34.56 24.73
CA ALA A 667 -8.68 35.73 23.87
C ALA A 667 -8.58 37.05 24.67
N SER A 668 -7.63 37.92 24.30
CA SER A 668 -7.50 39.28 24.85
C SER A 668 -7.77 40.32 23.74
N PRO A 669 -9.04 40.56 23.37
CA PRO A 669 -9.39 41.41 22.23
C PRO A 669 -9.09 42.90 22.52
N ALA A 670 -8.64 43.65 21.50
CA ALA A 670 -8.37 45.08 21.65
C ALA A 670 -9.61 45.92 21.98
N HIS A 671 -10.80 45.46 21.56
CA HIS A 671 -12.08 46.17 21.70
C HIS A 671 -13.24 45.26 22.15
N GLY A 672 -13.00 44.40 23.16
CA GLY A 672 -14.03 43.55 23.77
C GLY A 672 -13.68 43.17 25.21
N PRO A 673 -14.60 42.55 25.97
CA PRO A 673 -14.24 41.90 27.23
C PRO A 673 -13.24 40.75 26.96
N GLY A 674 -12.41 40.44 27.95
CA GLY A 674 -11.51 39.29 27.89
C GLY A 674 -12.31 37.98 27.84
N GLY A 675 -11.88 37.04 27.01
CA GLY A 675 -12.45 35.69 27.00
C GLY A 675 -12.05 34.92 28.25
N ASP A 676 -12.87 33.94 28.64
CA ASP A 676 -12.53 33.05 29.75
C ASP A 676 -11.43 32.06 29.35
N GLY A 677 -10.62 31.68 30.32
CA GLY A 677 -9.64 30.61 30.22
C GLY A 677 -10.35 29.26 30.11
N ARG A 678 -9.80 28.38 29.28
CA ARG A 678 -10.18 26.97 29.22
C ARG A 678 -9.54 26.19 30.36
N ASP A 679 -10.28 25.18 30.81
CA ASP A 679 -9.84 24.21 31.80
C ASP A 679 -8.69 23.34 31.27
N GLY A 680 -7.91 22.76 32.18
CA GLY A 680 -6.89 21.78 31.86
C GLY A 680 -7.46 20.37 31.66
N GLY A 681 -6.77 19.56 30.85
CA GLY A 681 -7.21 18.20 30.53
C GLY A 681 -7.24 17.26 31.74
N THR A 682 -8.20 16.35 31.79
CA THR A 682 -8.25 15.27 32.80
C THR A 682 -7.23 14.21 32.47
N ALA A 683 -6.42 13.81 33.44
CA ALA A 683 -5.42 12.77 33.26
C ALA A 683 -6.00 11.36 33.21
N GLY A 684 -5.24 10.43 32.63
CA GLY A 684 -5.61 9.02 32.55
C GLY A 684 -5.24 8.26 33.82
N ASN A 685 -5.93 7.15 34.07
CA ASN A 685 -5.64 6.27 35.19
C ASN A 685 -4.43 5.39 34.90
N GLY A 686 -3.76 4.89 35.95
CA GLY A 686 -2.77 3.84 35.81
C GLY A 686 -3.38 2.50 35.35
N GLY A 687 -2.57 1.64 34.76
CA GLY A 687 -2.94 0.27 34.42
C GLY A 687 -2.77 -0.69 35.60
N GLN A 688 -3.51 -1.80 35.61
CA GLN A 688 -3.37 -2.82 36.67
C GLN A 688 -2.03 -3.56 36.55
N GLY A 689 -1.43 -3.93 37.69
CA GLY A 689 -0.28 -4.83 37.69
C GLY A 689 -0.69 -6.27 37.37
N GLY A 690 0.11 -6.98 36.57
CA GLY A 690 -0.14 -8.37 36.19
C GLY A 690 0.05 -9.35 37.34
N THR A 691 -0.64 -10.49 37.30
CA THR A 691 -0.52 -11.51 38.37
C THR A 691 0.78 -12.29 38.23
N GLY A 692 1.45 -12.59 39.34
CA GLY A 692 2.56 -13.54 39.35
C GLY A 692 2.09 -14.97 39.08
N GLY A 693 2.92 -15.75 38.38
CA GLY A 693 2.58 -17.11 37.98
C GLY A 693 2.55 -18.10 39.15
N THR A 694 1.85 -19.23 38.96
CA THR A 694 1.73 -20.28 39.98
C THR A 694 2.89 -21.27 39.94
N ALA A 695 3.29 -21.81 41.09
CA ALA A 695 4.37 -22.79 41.20
C ALA A 695 3.93 -24.08 41.92
N VAL A 696 4.56 -25.21 41.60
CA VAL A 696 4.31 -26.46 42.37
C VAL A 696 5.18 -26.52 43.63
N SER A 697 6.52 -26.58 43.48
CA SER A 697 7.45 -26.65 44.63
C SER A 697 8.52 -25.57 44.65
N GLY A 698 8.73 -24.83 43.56
CA GLY A 698 9.43 -23.54 43.60
C GLY A 698 8.55 -22.44 44.17
N ASN A 699 9.05 -21.21 44.21
CA ASN A 699 8.29 -20.06 44.70
C ASN A 699 7.31 -19.55 43.64
N GLY A 700 6.13 -19.11 44.08
CA GLY A 700 5.17 -18.41 43.25
C GLY A 700 5.69 -17.03 42.86
N GLY A 701 5.33 -16.56 41.67
CA GLY A 701 5.82 -15.29 41.14
C GLY A 701 5.29 -14.07 41.89
N THR A 702 6.04 -12.98 41.95
CA THR A 702 5.52 -11.71 42.51
C THR A 702 4.52 -11.07 41.56
N GLY A 703 3.45 -10.49 42.09
CA GLY A 703 2.56 -9.63 41.29
C GLY A 703 3.26 -8.33 40.91
N GLY A 704 3.01 -7.82 39.71
CA GLY A 704 3.57 -6.56 39.22
C GLY A 704 2.94 -5.34 39.91
N ALA A 705 3.65 -4.22 39.94
CA ALA A 705 3.11 -3.00 40.53
C ALA A 705 1.96 -2.42 39.70
N GLY A 706 0.99 -1.78 40.35
CA GLY A 706 -0.03 -1.00 39.67
C GLY A 706 0.56 0.30 39.13
N GLY A 707 0.11 0.72 37.95
CA GLY A 707 0.53 1.96 37.33
C GLY A 707 0.09 3.19 38.12
N ALA A 708 0.92 4.24 38.09
CA ALA A 708 0.55 5.53 38.64
C ALA A 708 -0.48 6.24 37.74
N GLY A 709 -1.39 7.01 38.36
CA GLY A 709 -2.28 7.92 37.63
C GLY A 709 -1.53 9.13 37.09
N GLY A 710 -1.97 9.65 35.94
CA GLY A 710 -1.34 10.82 35.31
C GLY A 710 -1.65 12.13 36.06
N THR A 711 -0.83 13.16 35.84
CA THR A 711 -1.09 14.51 36.39
C THR A 711 -2.09 15.28 35.53
N GLY A 712 -3.12 15.85 36.13
CA GLY A 712 -4.09 16.72 35.46
C GLY A 712 -3.45 18.02 34.95
N GLY A 713 -3.91 18.52 33.81
CA GLY A 713 -3.34 19.71 33.18
C GLY A 713 -3.73 21.02 33.87
N ALA A 714 -2.93 22.07 33.73
CA ALA A 714 -3.24 23.35 34.35
C ALA A 714 -4.36 24.11 33.60
N GLY A 715 -5.23 24.77 34.35
CA GLY A 715 -6.19 25.72 33.80
C GLY A 715 -5.49 26.94 33.23
N SER A 716 -5.99 27.43 32.09
CA SER A 716 -5.36 28.55 31.38
C SER A 716 -5.72 29.91 31.98
N LYS A 717 -4.87 30.91 31.73
CA LYS A 717 -5.14 32.29 32.16
C LYS A 717 -6.31 32.89 31.37
N GLY A 718 -7.23 33.54 32.07
CA GLY A 718 -8.27 34.39 31.50
C GLY A 718 -7.72 35.59 30.72
N GLY A 719 -8.46 36.00 29.70
CA GLY A 719 -8.08 37.05 28.76
C GLY A 719 -8.19 38.44 29.38
N ASN A 720 -7.30 39.35 29.01
CA ASN A 720 -7.41 40.74 29.43
C ASN A 720 -8.52 41.45 28.62
N GLY A 721 -9.27 42.33 29.27
CA GLY A 721 -10.26 43.19 28.62
C GLY A 721 -9.61 44.30 27.79
N GLY A 722 -10.15 44.52 26.60
CA GLY A 722 -9.79 45.61 25.69
C GLY A 722 -10.44 46.94 26.05
N THR A 723 -10.62 47.82 25.07
CA THR A 723 -11.22 49.16 25.21
C THR A 723 -12.41 49.37 24.30
N ASP A 724 -13.52 49.91 24.80
CA ASP A 724 -14.65 50.30 23.95
C ASP A 724 -14.34 51.55 23.10
N ALA A 725 -15.28 51.91 22.21
CA ALA A 725 -15.15 53.09 21.35
C ALA A 725 -15.15 54.44 22.11
N GLY A 726 -15.49 54.45 23.41
CA GLY A 726 -15.35 55.59 24.30
C GLY A 726 -14.01 55.64 25.05
N GLY A 727 -13.14 54.64 24.86
CA GLY A 727 -11.87 54.50 25.58
C GLY A 727 -11.99 53.85 26.96
N ASN A 728 -13.17 53.36 27.35
CA ASN A 728 -13.33 52.63 28.61
C ASN A 728 -12.76 51.23 28.45
N THR A 729 -11.91 50.80 29.37
CA THR A 729 -11.40 49.42 29.40
C THR A 729 -12.48 48.48 29.93
N LEU A 730 -12.56 47.27 29.36
CA LEU A 730 -13.61 46.29 29.58
C LEU A 730 -13.18 45.23 30.63
N PRO A 731 -14.09 44.38 31.15
CA PRO A 731 -13.75 43.32 32.10
C PRO A 731 -12.79 42.28 31.52
N GLY A 732 -11.99 41.64 32.38
CA GLY A 732 -11.20 40.46 32.02
C GLY A 732 -11.98 39.16 32.26
N GLY A 733 -11.67 38.10 31.52
CA GLY A 733 -12.30 36.79 31.68
C GLY A 733 -11.79 36.02 32.91
N SER A 734 -12.52 34.99 33.35
CA SER A 734 -12.05 34.07 34.39
C SER A 734 -10.87 33.23 33.89
N GLY A 735 -10.02 32.73 34.79
CA GLY A 735 -9.12 31.62 34.48
C GLY A 735 -9.91 30.31 34.43
N GLY A 736 -9.42 29.34 33.65
CA GLY A 736 -10.00 27.99 33.62
C GLY A 736 -9.57 27.16 34.82
N ASP A 737 -10.33 26.11 35.14
CA ASP A 737 -10.05 25.18 36.23
C ASP A 737 -8.90 24.22 35.86
N GLY A 738 -8.19 23.72 36.88
CA GLY A 738 -7.21 22.65 36.70
C GLY A 738 -7.88 21.30 36.44
N GLY A 739 -7.35 20.51 35.52
CA GLY A 739 -7.85 19.17 35.22
C GLY A 739 -7.64 18.19 36.37
N THR A 740 -8.48 17.17 36.49
CA THR A 740 -8.32 16.14 37.53
C THR A 740 -7.10 15.27 37.27
N GLY A 741 -6.41 14.89 38.35
CA GLY A 741 -5.43 13.81 38.33
C GLY A 741 -6.09 12.47 38.06
N GLY A 742 -5.34 11.53 37.49
CA GLY A 742 -5.81 10.17 37.27
C GLY A 742 -5.63 9.30 38.50
N ASN A 743 -6.42 8.25 38.63
CA ASN A 743 -6.32 7.34 39.76
C ASN A 743 -5.12 6.40 39.59
N GLY A 744 -4.46 6.06 40.70
CA GLY A 744 -3.52 4.94 40.74
C GLY A 744 -4.25 3.60 40.67
N ALA A 745 -3.59 2.57 40.13
CA ALA A 745 -4.18 1.25 39.96
C ALA A 745 -3.73 0.22 41.00
N ALA A 746 -4.49 -0.87 41.12
CA ALA A 746 -4.12 -1.99 41.97
C ALA A 746 -2.86 -2.71 41.42
N GLY A 747 -1.98 -3.14 42.34
CA GLY A 747 -0.93 -4.10 42.03
C GLY A 747 -1.49 -5.51 41.84
N GLY A 748 -0.77 -6.31 41.08
CA GLY A 748 -1.17 -7.67 40.74
C GLY A 748 -1.13 -8.63 41.93
N ALA A 749 -1.89 -9.73 41.81
CA ALA A 749 -1.85 -10.79 42.80
C ALA A 749 -0.49 -11.50 42.78
N GLY A 750 0.05 -11.83 43.96
CA GLY A 750 1.18 -12.76 44.07
C GLY A 750 0.73 -14.18 43.71
N GLY A 751 1.57 -14.89 42.96
CA GLY A 751 1.31 -16.26 42.53
C GLY A 751 1.39 -17.26 43.68
N THR A 752 0.52 -18.26 43.67
CA THR A 752 0.48 -19.30 44.69
C THR A 752 1.54 -20.39 44.46
N SER A 753 2.12 -20.93 45.53
CA SER A 753 2.90 -22.17 45.48
C SER A 753 2.27 -23.27 46.35
N ALA A 754 2.33 -24.52 45.90
CA ALA A 754 1.81 -25.65 46.68
C ALA A 754 2.76 -26.10 47.80
N ASN A 755 4.08 -26.13 47.54
CA ASN A 755 5.10 -26.55 48.52
C ASN A 755 6.21 -25.50 48.77
N GLY A 756 6.32 -24.46 47.94
CA GLY A 756 7.23 -23.32 48.12
C GLY A 756 6.56 -22.13 48.77
N THR A 757 7.17 -20.93 48.70
CA THR A 757 6.51 -19.70 49.19
C THR A 757 5.60 -19.10 48.12
N ASN A 758 4.41 -18.62 48.52
CA ASN A 758 3.63 -17.72 47.66
C ASN A 758 4.43 -16.45 47.35
N GLY A 759 4.24 -15.91 46.14
CA GLY A 759 4.81 -14.63 45.76
C GLY A 759 4.15 -13.46 46.49
N ALA A 760 4.87 -12.35 46.60
CA ALA A 760 4.31 -11.12 47.14
C ALA A 760 3.30 -10.50 46.17
N HIS A 761 2.26 -9.84 46.70
CA HIS A 761 1.40 -8.96 45.92
C HIS A 761 2.16 -7.72 45.47
N GLY A 762 1.84 -7.21 44.28
CA GLY A 762 2.39 -5.97 43.78
C GLY A 762 1.91 -4.75 44.59
N ALA A 763 2.73 -3.70 44.63
CA ALA A 763 2.32 -2.43 45.23
C ALA A 763 1.22 -1.77 44.37
N ALA A 764 0.30 -1.05 45.01
CA ALA A 764 -0.63 -0.17 44.29
C ALA A 764 0.09 1.07 43.76
N GLY A 765 -0.34 1.56 42.60
CA GLY A 765 0.18 2.77 41.98
C GLY A 765 -0.24 4.04 42.74
N ALA A 766 0.56 5.08 42.63
CA ALA A 766 0.25 6.38 43.21
C ALA A 766 -0.88 7.08 42.44
N ALA A 767 -1.71 7.84 43.16
CA ALA A 767 -2.65 8.77 42.55
C ALA A 767 -1.92 9.94 41.87
N GLY A 768 -2.48 10.40 40.75
CA GLY A 768 -2.01 11.58 40.04
C GLY A 768 -2.41 12.87 40.73
N ALA A 769 -1.55 13.89 40.64
CA ALA A 769 -1.89 15.23 41.11
C ALA A 769 -2.91 15.90 40.19
N GLY A 770 -3.84 16.68 40.75
CA GLY A 770 -4.68 17.59 39.97
C GLY A 770 -3.91 18.82 39.48
N GLY A 771 -4.37 19.39 38.38
CA GLY A 771 -3.76 20.57 37.77
C GLY A 771 -3.97 21.86 38.58
N ALA A 772 -3.08 22.83 38.39
CA ALA A 772 -3.25 24.16 38.96
C ALA A 772 -4.40 24.92 38.26
N GLY A 773 -5.16 25.73 38.99
CA GLY A 773 -6.17 26.62 38.40
C GLY A 773 -5.55 27.84 37.72
N GLY A 774 -6.17 28.28 36.63
CA GLY A 774 -5.74 29.43 35.85
C GLY A 774 -5.98 30.77 36.56
N ALA A 775 -5.08 31.73 36.36
CA ALA A 775 -5.27 33.08 36.89
C ALA A 775 -6.29 33.88 36.07
N ALA A 776 -7.02 34.80 36.71
CA ALA A 776 -7.95 35.70 36.05
C ALA A 776 -7.28 36.66 35.05
N GLY A 777 -8.05 37.11 34.06
CA GLY A 777 -7.71 38.21 33.17
C GLY A 777 -7.92 39.59 33.83
N ASN A 778 -7.15 40.58 33.38
CA ASN A 778 -7.21 41.95 33.93
C ASN A 778 -8.26 42.80 33.18
N GLY A 779 -9.03 43.63 33.89
CA GLY A 779 -10.06 44.51 33.30
C GLY A 779 -10.18 45.89 33.95
N THR A 780 -10.76 46.86 33.21
CA THR A 780 -11.06 48.27 33.57
C THR A 780 -12.41 48.45 34.34
N PRO A 781 -12.66 49.27 35.40
CA PRO A 781 -11.75 49.82 36.40
C PRO A 781 -11.03 48.70 37.20
N PRO A 782 -9.92 49.00 37.89
CA PRO A 782 -9.16 48.00 38.65
C PRO A 782 -10.05 47.42 39.74
N GLY A 783 -10.54 46.19 39.53
CA GLY A 783 -11.60 45.60 40.34
C GLY A 783 -12.68 44.82 39.58
N GLN A 784 -12.66 44.79 38.24
CA GLN A 784 -13.37 43.77 37.45
C GLN A 784 -12.44 42.80 36.69
N PRO A 785 -11.49 42.12 37.37
CA PRO A 785 -10.93 40.89 36.83
C PRO A 785 -11.99 39.77 36.89
N GLY A 786 -11.81 38.73 36.09
CA GLY A 786 -12.57 37.48 36.27
C GLY A 786 -12.19 36.76 37.57
N THR A 787 -12.77 35.59 37.79
CA THR A 787 -12.34 34.69 38.87
C THR A 787 -11.10 33.90 38.48
N ASN A 788 -10.22 33.57 39.43
CA ASN A 788 -9.25 32.49 39.21
C ASN A 788 -10.01 31.16 39.13
N GLY A 789 -9.53 30.23 38.31
CA GLY A 789 -10.02 28.86 38.30
C GLY A 789 -9.60 28.09 39.57
N GLY A 790 -10.37 27.06 39.90
CA GLY A 790 -10.05 26.10 40.95
C GLY A 790 -8.90 25.17 40.57
N SER A 791 -8.22 24.61 41.56
CA SER A 791 -7.30 23.50 41.34
C SER A 791 -8.07 22.20 41.10
N GLY A 792 -7.59 21.39 40.15
CA GLY A 792 -8.11 20.05 39.90
C GLY A 792 -7.99 19.14 41.12
N GLN A 793 -8.90 18.18 41.22
CA GLN A 793 -8.83 17.16 42.27
C GLN A 793 -7.72 16.14 41.94
N PRO A 794 -6.93 15.66 42.93
CA PRO A 794 -6.15 14.43 42.80
C PRO A 794 -7.05 13.21 42.59
N GLY A 795 -6.47 12.12 42.06
CA GLY A 795 -7.15 10.81 41.88
C GLY A 795 -7.05 9.86 43.07
#